data_AF-A0A9E3L6I9-F1
#
_entry.id   AF-A0A9E3L6I9-F1
#
_cell.length_a   1.000
_cell.length_b   1.000
_cell.length_c   1.000
_cell.angle_alpha   90.00
_cell.angle_beta   90.00
_cell.angle_gamma   90.00
#
_symmetry.space_group_name_H-M   'P 1'
#
loop_
_entity.id
_entity.type
_entity.pdbx_description
1 polymer ?
#
loop_
_entity_poly.entity_id
_entity_poly.type
_entity_poly.pdbx_seq_one_letter_code
_entity_poly.pdbx_strand_id
1 'polypeptide(L)'
;MKALKLAGAALGVVIVILALALTVGIPSSSLTSTIQDRVERDTGYRLTIVGTTKISLWPRLNITLTDVAVKDGRDRDDAVRLTIGGIAADMTLASVWSGHPEISTLVVTRPELRVPLLRDRLPATAARAAPPPDNFASAITIKRVIISDGAVVMSNPHDRIENRIDDINADALIGADRAIDLGGRARAGDTPLKFTLKATAPEGGIAHQNIAVELTLDVPGTLQTPLAAKAELRQSGSVVMINGISGTLDGGAFNGWASVDVASKPLVKLDLDFQRLGVAPPSAATEQAGQPWSNAPFNLTGLNYVDAQVRISAAEINLAGARFDTAQTEATLAGGILKVSVAKLGAYGGEANGEMIVDATTPNPTYAMHCDLAGVRALPLLQNLAGFDKLDGKLQAKIGGRSSGASQHAVMANLNGTAFVNFQDGAIRGLNVARMIRSLTTSPLSGWQETKEQTDLTQLSASFRIDRGQATTSDLNLVGPLVRVTGGGMVDIGNKQLALRVEPKLVMTTEGQGRSSEPIGLGLPVTIDGPWNSPRIYPDMAGILDNPDAAYARLKEMGKGLFGQNGGNLDGLINSLGGLAGGQSGGGTGNSGATSPPGGSLGEAIGNLIQQGLQGTGGGHSRNIPNSTPPQANAPPAQTDPPPTGQDNRQDHHDSQPMNDVLKQLFGR
;
A
#
# COMPACT_ATOMS: atom_id res chain seq x y z
N MET A 1 20.42 4.71 21.59
CA MET A 1 21.42 4.95 22.66
C MET A 1 21.54 6.39 23.15
N LYS A 2 21.13 7.44 22.42
CA LYS A 2 20.87 8.74 23.08
C LYS A 2 19.83 8.55 24.19
N ALA A 3 18.75 7.79 23.94
CA ALA A 3 17.77 7.39 24.96
C ALA A 3 18.36 6.60 26.16
N LEU A 4 19.29 5.65 25.93
CA LEU A 4 19.93 4.89 27.02
C LEU A 4 20.96 5.74 27.80
N LYS A 5 21.66 6.65 27.11
CA LYS A 5 22.53 7.66 27.73
C LYS A 5 21.74 8.76 28.45
N LEU A 6 20.52 9.08 28.00
CA LEU A 6 19.57 10.02 28.62
C LEU A 6 18.83 9.39 29.81
N ALA A 7 18.51 8.09 29.75
CA ALA A 7 18.08 7.31 30.92
C ALA A 7 19.22 7.19 31.94
N GLY A 8 20.47 7.01 31.47
CA GLY A 8 21.69 7.16 32.26
C GLY A 8 21.87 8.55 32.86
N ALA A 9 21.46 9.62 32.16
CA ALA A 9 21.49 10.99 32.67
C ALA A 9 20.43 11.22 33.77
N ALA A 10 19.20 10.69 33.60
CA ALA A 10 18.15 10.69 34.61
C ALA A 10 18.55 9.88 35.87
N LEU A 11 19.27 8.78 35.69
CA LEU A 11 19.91 8.02 36.76
C LEU A 11 21.03 8.83 37.44
N GLY A 12 21.85 9.54 36.68
CA GLY A 12 22.88 10.46 37.18
C GLY A 12 22.31 11.52 38.13
N VAL A 13 21.09 12.01 37.89
CA VAL A 13 20.39 12.96 38.77
C VAL A 13 20.17 12.40 40.18
N VAL A 14 19.57 11.20 40.25
CA VAL A 14 19.25 10.52 41.51
C VAL A 14 20.54 10.21 42.29
N ILE A 15 21.60 9.85 41.57
CA ILE A 15 22.92 9.52 42.11
C ILE A 15 23.59 10.73 42.75
N VAL A 16 23.55 11.90 42.11
CA VAL A 16 24.18 13.09 42.68
C VAL A 16 23.37 13.67 43.84
N ILE A 17 22.03 13.56 43.83
CA ILE A 17 21.19 13.89 44.99
C ILE A 17 21.58 13.03 46.20
N LEU A 18 21.88 11.75 45.98
CA LEU A 18 22.36 10.84 47.02
C LEU A 18 23.71 11.24 47.59
N ALA A 19 24.69 11.48 46.71
CA ALA A 19 26.04 11.84 47.11
C ALA A 19 26.05 13.13 47.94
N LEU A 20 25.16 14.09 47.63
CA LEU A 20 25.01 15.32 48.41
C LEU A 20 24.22 15.15 49.71
N ALA A 21 23.14 14.38 49.71
CA ALA A 21 22.37 14.09 50.92
C ALA A 21 23.17 13.30 51.97
N LEU A 22 24.16 12.51 51.53
CA LEU A 22 25.04 11.72 52.39
C LEU A 22 26.25 12.47 52.92
N THR A 23 26.76 13.45 52.16
CA THR A 23 28.00 14.15 52.53
C THR A 23 27.75 15.36 53.44
N VAL A 24 26.56 15.98 53.37
CA VAL A 24 26.26 17.16 54.19
C VAL A 24 24.78 17.21 54.55
N GLY A 25 24.43 17.04 55.82
CA GLY A 25 23.07 17.23 56.33
C GLY A 25 22.63 18.69 56.28
N ILE A 26 22.32 19.21 55.08
CA ILE A 26 22.00 20.62 54.81
C ILE A 26 20.63 20.76 54.11
N PRO A 27 19.88 21.85 54.35
CA PRO A 27 18.54 22.07 53.80
C PRO A 27 18.46 22.02 52.25
N SER A 28 17.29 21.63 51.76
CA SER A 28 16.94 21.31 50.36
C SER A 28 17.20 22.41 49.32
N SER A 29 17.49 23.65 49.72
CA SER A 29 17.70 24.78 48.79
C SER A 29 19.10 24.84 48.14
N SER A 30 20.09 24.15 48.72
CA SER A 30 21.50 24.19 48.24
C SER A 30 21.91 22.93 47.47
N LEU A 31 21.03 21.93 47.38
CA LEU A 31 21.31 20.66 46.70
C LEU A 31 21.31 20.81 45.18
N THR A 32 20.36 21.58 44.64
CA THR A 32 20.06 21.64 43.20
C THR A 32 21.24 22.09 42.34
N SER A 33 21.98 23.14 42.70
CA SER A 33 23.10 23.65 41.89
C SER A 33 24.28 22.68 41.83
N THR A 34 24.63 22.03 42.94
CA THR A 34 25.74 21.08 42.99
C THR A 34 25.42 19.78 42.24
N ILE A 35 24.14 19.39 42.23
CA ILE A 35 23.64 18.28 41.41
C ILE A 35 23.80 18.59 39.93
N GLN A 36 23.39 19.78 39.52
CA GLN A 36 23.49 20.25 38.15
C GLN A 36 24.96 20.29 37.67
N ASP A 37 25.84 20.88 38.47
CA ASP A 37 27.26 21.04 38.13
C ASP A 37 27.99 19.68 38.01
N ARG A 38 27.62 18.70 38.82
CA ARG A 38 28.24 17.36 38.77
C ARG A 38 27.71 16.53 37.61
N VAL A 39 26.41 16.57 37.35
CA VAL A 39 25.79 15.88 36.21
C VAL A 39 26.30 16.48 34.89
N GLU A 40 26.44 17.81 34.80
CA GLU A 40 26.99 18.50 33.62
C GLU A 40 28.46 18.13 33.38
N ARG A 41 29.26 18.07 34.44
CA ARG A 41 30.68 17.68 34.37
C ARG A 41 30.88 16.22 33.95
N ASP A 42 30.06 15.30 34.47
CA ASP A 42 30.31 13.85 34.35
C ASP A 42 29.51 13.20 33.20
N THR A 43 28.35 13.74 32.80
CA THR A 43 27.54 13.24 31.67
C THR A 43 27.56 14.13 30.43
N GLY A 44 27.98 15.39 30.57
CA GLY A 44 27.92 16.41 29.52
C GLY A 44 26.52 16.97 29.26
N TYR A 45 25.52 16.63 30.08
CA TYR A 45 24.14 17.13 29.99
C TYR A 45 23.84 18.10 31.12
N ARG A 46 23.15 19.21 30.81
CA ARG A 46 22.68 20.14 31.82
C ARG A 46 21.33 19.67 32.34
N LEU A 47 21.30 19.35 33.63
CA LEU A 47 20.08 19.00 34.32
C LEU A 47 19.35 20.27 34.78
N THR A 48 18.03 20.30 34.67
CA THR A 48 17.19 21.31 35.34
C THR A 48 16.11 20.59 36.13
N ILE A 49 16.15 20.73 37.45
CA ILE A 49 15.08 20.27 38.33
C ILE A 49 14.17 21.48 38.55
N VAL A 50 12.99 21.48 37.92
CA VAL A 50 12.04 22.61 37.99
C VAL A 50 11.10 22.45 39.18
N GLY A 51 10.76 21.21 39.55
CA GLY A 51 9.83 20.91 40.63
C GLY A 51 10.48 20.72 42.00
N THR A 52 9.77 19.99 42.87
CA THR A 52 10.14 19.76 44.26
C THR A 52 10.92 18.46 44.46
N THR A 53 11.84 18.46 45.43
CA THR A 53 12.54 17.26 45.90
C THR A 53 12.04 16.90 47.29
N LYS A 54 11.46 15.70 47.43
CA LYS A 54 10.98 15.15 48.71
C LYS A 54 11.83 13.95 49.09
N ILE A 55 12.35 13.95 50.31
CA ILE A 55 13.13 12.84 50.87
C ILE A 55 12.37 12.31 52.08
N SER A 56 12.06 11.02 52.07
CA SER A 56 11.43 10.32 53.20
C SER A 56 12.40 9.26 53.71
N LEU A 57 12.70 9.25 55.01
CA LEU A 57 13.77 8.44 55.59
C LEU A 57 13.28 7.15 56.29
N TRP A 58 11.96 6.98 56.49
CA TRP A 58 11.40 5.86 57.26
C TRP A 58 10.07 5.40 56.65
N PRO A 59 9.78 4.08 56.55
CA PRO A 59 10.59 2.91 56.94
C PRO A 59 11.69 2.49 55.93
N ARG A 60 11.74 3.09 54.74
CA ARG A 60 12.84 2.99 53.77
C ARG A 60 13.19 4.38 53.26
N LEU A 61 14.41 4.56 52.75
CA LEU A 61 14.80 5.83 52.15
C LEU A 61 14.16 5.93 50.75
N ASN A 62 13.24 6.88 50.60
CA ASN A 62 12.57 7.21 49.35
C ASN A 62 12.91 8.64 48.95
N ILE A 63 13.33 8.81 47.70
CA ILE A 63 13.61 10.12 47.11
C ILE A 63 12.66 10.31 45.95
N THR A 64 11.84 11.36 46.01
CA THR A 64 10.93 11.74 44.93
C THR A 64 11.31 13.09 44.36
N LEU A 65 11.49 13.14 43.05
CA LEU A 65 11.67 14.35 42.26
C LEU A 65 10.45 14.56 41.38
N THR A 66 10.08 15.83 41.22
CA THR A 66 9.01 16.26 40.31
C THR A 66 9.58 17.21 39.27
N ASP A 67 9.07 17.10 38.03
CA ASP A 67 9.39 17.97 36.90
C ASP A 67 10.90 18.13 36.64
N VAL A 68 11.50 17.04 36.16
CA VAL A 68 12.92 16.97 35.81
C VAL A 68 13.08 17.13 34.30
N ALA A 69 13.88 18.10 33.87
CA ALA A 69 14.21 18.31 32.46
C ALA A 69 15.72 18.13 32.23
N VAL A 70 16.09 17.41 31.17
CA VAL A 70 17.47 17.20 30.76
C VAL A 70 17.69 17.87 29.40
N LYS A 71 18.67 18.78 29.37
CA LYS A 71 19.12 19.50 28.17
C LYS A 71 20.51 19.02 27.76
N ASP A 72 20.80 19.05 26.46
CA ASP A 72 22.15 18.77 25.95
C ASP A 72 23.01 20.03 26.10
N GLY A 73 24.06 19.97 26.92
CA GLY A 73 24.90 21.13 27.23
C GLY A 73 25.78 21.60 26.06
N ARG A 74 25.84 20.83 24.96
CA ARG A 74 26.63 21.16 23.76
C ARG A 74 25.80 21.68 22.60
N ASP A 75 24.48 21.67 22.71
CA ASP A 75 23.58 22.06 21.63
C ASP A 75 23.30 23.57 21.70
N ARG A 76 23.47 24.29 20.58
CA ARG A 76 23.30 25.76 20.55
C ARG A 76 21.84 26.20 20.73
N ASP A 77 20.89 25.29 20.47
CA ASP A 77 19.44 25.56 20.47
C ASP A 77 18.75 25.25 21.80
N ASP A 78 19.48 24.83 22.84
CA ASP A 78 18.95 24.64 24.20
C ASP A 78 17.69 23.73 24.29
N ALA A 79 17.51 22.87 23.28
CA ALA A 79 16.32 22.06 23.10
C ALA A 79 16.23 21.01 24.21
N VAL A 80 15.12 21.02 24.96
CA VAL A 80 14.82 20.02 25.98
C VAL A 80 14.66 18.66 25.30
N ARG A 81 15.57 17.74 25.60
CA ARG A 81 15.61 16.40 24.96
C ARG A 81 14.84 15.36 25.75
N LEU A 82 14.77 15.49 27.07
CA LEU A 82 14.03 14.59 27.94
C LEU A 82 13.36 15.38 29.06
N THR A 83 12.05 15.26 29.17
CA THR A 83 11.26 15.77 30.29
C THR A 83 10.72 14.59 31.07
N ILE A 84 10.70 14.67 32.39
CA ILE A 84 10.19 13.60 33.26
C ILE A 84 9.28 14.24 34.30
N GLY A 85 8.02 13.84 34.32
CA GLY A 85 7.04 14.38 35.28
C GLY A 85 7.36 14.02 36.73
N GLY A 86 7.88 12.81 36.98
CA GLY A 86 8.36 12.44 38.31
C GLY A 86 9.31 11.25 38.33
N ILE A 87 10.25 11.26 39.28
CA ILE A 87 11.18 10.17 39.54
C ILE A 87 11.07 9.80 41.00
N ALA A 88 10.81 8.53 41.32
CA ALA A 88 10.84 8.02 42.68
C ALA A 88 11.87 6.89 42.78
N ALA A 89 12.78 6.98 43.75
CA ALA A 89 13.80 5.97 43.99
C ALA A 89 13.71 5.45 45.42
N ASP A 90 13.54 4.14 45.56
CA ASP A 90 13.52 3.42 46.83
C ASP A 90 14.85 2.73 47.09
N MET A 91 15.35 2.87 48.31
CA MET A 91 16.63 2.31 48.71
C MET A 91 16.67 1.92 50.19
N THR A 92 17.61 1.03 50.53
CA THR A 92 17.80 0.57 51.90
C THR A 92 18.81 1.47 52.62
N LEU A 93 18.50 1.86 53.86
CA LEU A 93 19.39 2.69 54.69
C LEU A 93 20.76 2.03 54.90
N ALA A 94 20.80 0.69 55.01
CA ALA A 94 22.03 -0.07 55.15
C ALA A 94 22.98 0.07 53.94
N SER A 95 22.43 0.01 52.71
CA SER A 95 23.24 0.17 51.48
C SER A 95 23.83 1.57 51.34
N VAL A 96 23.08 2.56 51.81
CA VAL A 96 23.43 3.97 51.77
C VAL A 96 24.54 4.28 52.77
N TRP A 97 24.48 3.69 53.97
CA TRP A 97 25.52 3.80 54.99
C TRP A 97 26.79 3.00 54.70
N SER A 98 26.68 1.88 53.98
CA SER A 98 27.84 1.05 53.61
C SER A 98 28.67 1.63 52.44
N GLY A 99 28.28 2.79 51.90
CA GLY A 99 28.94 3.44 50.77
C GLY A 99 28.66 2.79 49.41
N HIS A 100 27.79 1.78 49.36
CA HIS A 100 27.39 1.04 48.15
C HIS A 100 25.87 1.11 48.00
N PRO A 101 25.31 2.27 47.63
CA PRO A 101 23.87 2.45 47.61
C PRO A 101 23.21 1.49 46.62
N GLU A 102 22.17 0.80 47.07
CA GLU A 102 21.44 -0.16 46.26
C GLU A 102 20.01 0.34 46.04
N ILE A 103 19.69 0.63 44.78
CA ILE A 103 18.37 1.12 44.38
C ILE A 103 17.46 -0.09 44.19
N SER A 104 16.52 -0.26 45.12
CA SER A 104 15.57 -1.38 45.11
C SER A 104 14.53 -1.22 44.01
N THR A 105 14.00 0.00 43.82
CA THR A 105 13.03 0.30 42.77
C THR A 105 13.19 1.74 42.33
N LEU A 106 13.24 1.94 41.01
CA LEU A 106 13.24 3.26 40.37
C LEU A 106 11.96 3.39 39.53
N VAL A 107 11.09 4.32 39.90
CA VAL A 107 9.86 4.63 39.13
C VAL A 107 10.06 5.94 38.39
N VAL A 108 9.88 5.89 37.07
CA VAL A 108 9.93 7.05 36.18
C VAL A 108 8.52 7.27 35.62
N THR A 109 7.89 8.36 36.04
CA THR A 109 6.52 8.71 35.69
C THR A 109 6.50 9.81 34.63
N ARG A 110 5.74 9.59 33.55
CA ARG A 110 5.61 10.51 32.41
C ARG A 110 6.95 10.98 31.83
N PRO A 111 7.87 10.08 31.45
CA PRO A 111 9.04 10.48 30.66
C PRO A 111 8.65 10.79 29.22
N GLU A 112 8.97 11.99 28.75
CA GLU A 112 8.80 12.44 27.37
C GLU A 112 10.18 12.65 26.73
N LEU A 113 10.54 11.79 25.78
CA LEU A 113 11.77 11.89 25.00
C LEU A 113 11.49 12.57 23.67
N ARG A 114 12.15 13.71 23.41
CA ARG A 114 12.07 14.41 22.13
C ARG A 114 13.28 14.07 21.26
N VAL A 115 13.01 13.44 20.12
CA VAL A 115 14.04 13.07 19.13
C VAL A 115 13.83 13.90 17.86
N PRO A 116 14.80 14.74 17.47
CA PRO A 116 14.70 15.47 16.21
C PRO A 116 14.84 14.50 15.04
N LEU A 117 13.96 14.63 14.07
CA LEU A 117 13.99 13.88 12.82
C LEU A 117 14.88 14.59 11.80
N LEU A 118 15.94 13.92 11.36
CA LEU A 118 16.92 14.45 10.41
C LEU A 118 16.69 13.87 9.01
N ARG A 119 16.60 14.73 8.00
CA ARG A 119 16.51 14.32 6.59
C ARG A 119 17.85 13.85 6.02
N ASP A 120 18.94 14.50 6.44
CA ASP A 120 20.29 14.27 5.92
C ASP A 120 21.22 13.61 6.94
N ARG A 121 22.08 12.73 6.45
CA ARG A 121 23.15 12.11 7.23
C ARG A 121 24.32 13.09 7.33
N LEU A 122 24.51 13.65 8.53
CA LEU A 122 25.70 14.43 8.83
C LEU A 122 26.95 13.53 8.86
N PRO A 123 28.07 13.92 8.22
CA PRO A 123 29.31 13.15 8.27
C PRO A 123 29.81 13.02 9.71
N ALA A 124 30.36 11.85 10.05
CA ALA A 124 30.76 11.45 11.41
C ALA A 124 31.88 12.30 12.04
N THR A 125 32.34 13.36 11.39
CA THR A 125 33.53 14.13 11.76
C THR A 125 33.35 15.02 13.01
N ALA A 126 32.15 15.14 13.59
CA ALA A 126 31.89 16.15 14.63
C ALA A 126 31.70 15.63 16.07
N ALA A 127 31.82 14.32 16.36
CA ALA A 127 31.56 13.83 17.72
C ALA A 127 32.54 12.76 18.18
N ARG A 128 33.82 13.14 18.34
CA ARG A 128 34.71 12.43 19.27
C ARG A 128 34.21 12.73 20.69
N ALA A 129 33.16 12.03 21.12
CA ALA A 129 32.76 12.06 22.52
C ALA A 129 33.90 11.47 23.35
N ALA A 130 34.38 12.22 24.34
CA ALA A 130 35.25 11.64 25.36
C ALA A 130 34.57 10.39 25.94
N PRO A 131 35.29 9.27 26.12
CA PRO A 131 34.71 8.10 26.77
C PRO A 131 34.20 8.53 28.16
N PRO A 132 32.99 8.10 28.56
CA PRO A 132 32.54 8.33 29.92
C PRO A 132 33.56 7.69 30.89
N PRO A 133 33.86 8.30 32.04
CA PRO A 133 34.77 7.70 33.01
C PRO A 133 34.22 6.35 33.49
N ASP A 134 35.01 5.28 33.33
CA ASP A 134 34.65 3.88 33.62
C ASP A 134 34.33 3.59 35.11
N ASN A 135 34.56 4.56 36.00
CA ASN A 135 34.57 4.34 37.45
C ASN A 135 33.25 4.67 38.19
N PHE A 136 32.22 5.20 37.53
CA PHE A 136 30.96 5.58 38.21
C PHE A 136 29.81 4.56 38.03
N ALA A 137 29.81 3.76 36.97
CA ALA A 137 28.76 2.77 36.69
C ALA A 137 28.91 1.49 37.52
N SER A 138 30.05 1.28 38.16
CA SER A 138 30.42 0.06 38.91
C SER A 138 30.15 0.14 40.42
N ALA A 139 29.68 1.28 40.95
CA ALA A 139 29.49 1.50 42.39
C ALA A 139 28.02 1.39 42.87
N ILE A 140 27.04 1.30 41.96
CA ILE A 140 25.60 1.39 42.28
C ILE A 140 24.84 0.32 41.51
N THR A 141 24.07 -0.49 42.23
CA THR A 141 23.25 -1.57 41.65
C THR A 141 21.78 -1.17 41.68
N ILE A 142 21.08 -1.34 40.56
CA ILE A 142 19.64 -1.10 40.45
C ILE A 142 18.96 -2.46 40.26
N LYS A 143 17.98 -2.78 41.11
CA LYS A 143 17.25 -4.05 41.05
C LYS A 143 16.02 -4.03 40.14
N ARG A 144 15.31 -2.90 40.10
CA ARG A 144 14.07 -2.77 39.32
C ARG A 144 13.87 -1.36 38.79
N VAL A 145 13.47 -1.23 37.53
CA VAL A 145 13.11 0.04 36.89
C VAL A 145 11.71 -0.06 36.32
N ILE A 146 10.82 0.85 36.71
CA ILE A 146 9.44 0.94 36.22
C ILE A 146 9.30 2.26 35.47
N ILE A 147 8.84 2.18 34.23
CA ILE A 147 8.45 3.32 33.40
C ILE A 147 6.93 3.32 33.32
N SER A 148 6.30 4.44 33.64
CA SER A 148 4.85 4.60 33.57
C SER A 148 4.48 5.82 32.74
N ASP A 149 3.56 5.62 31.80
CA ASP A 149 2.99 6.68 30.95
C ASP A 149 4.05 7.46 30.14
N GLY A 150 5.04 6.77 29.60
CA GLY A 150 6.09 7.37 28.79
C GLY A 150 5.66 7.71 27.37
N ALA A 151 6.31 8.71 26.79
CA ALA A 151 6.13 9.13 25.41
C ALA A 151 7.47 9.37 24.70
N VAL A 152 7.54 9.02 23.41
CA VAL A 152 8.63 9.40 22.51
C VAL A 152 8.04 10.25 21.40
N VAL A 153 8.44 11.51 21.34
CA VAL A 153 8.02 12.48 20.34
C VAL A 153 9.14 12.66 19.33
N MET A 154 8.88 12.25 18.10
CA MET A 154 9.76 12.38 16.96
C MET A 154 9.24 13.52 16.10
N SER A 155 9.95 14.64 16.04
CA SER A 155 9.46 15.80 15.30
C SER A 155 10.50 16.40 14.37
N ASN A 156 10.03 16.92 13.24
CA ASN A 156 10.79 17.87 12.43
C ASN A 156 10.04 19.22 12.41
N PRO A 157 10.56 20.27 13.06
CA PRO A 157 9.95 21.60 13.09
C PRO A 157 9.75 22.20 11.69
N HIS A 158 10.68 21.92 10.76
CA HIS A 158 10.61 22.46 9.40
C HIS A 158 9.45 21.88 8.60
N ASP A 159 9.16 20.59 8.80
CA ASP A 159 8.15 19.88 8.03
C ASP A 159 6.79 19.80 8.73
N ARG A 160 6.69 20.32 9.97
CA ARG A 160 5.52 20.17 10.85
C ARG A 160 5.07 18.73 11.05
N ILE A 161 6.02 17.79 10.98
CA ILE A 161 5.76 16.36 11.20
C ILE A 161 6.05 16.05 12.65
N GLU A 162 5.08 15.42 13.31
CA GLU A 162 5.21 14.91 14.67
C GLU A 162 4.68 13.48 14.72
N ASN A 163 5.59 12.53 14.96
CA ASN A 163 5.28 11.12 15.21
C ASN A 163 5.43 10.86 16.70
N ARG A 164 4.48 10.14 17.29
CA ARG A 164 4.48 9.83 18.71
C ARG A 164 4.35 8.34 18.97
N ILE A 165 5.12 7.88 19.94
CA ILE A 165 4.89 6.59 20.62
C ILE A 165 4.45 6.96 22.03
N ASP A 166 3.21 6.65 22.37
CA ASP A 166 2.60 6.99 23.66
C ASP A 166 2.33 5.72 24.48
N ASP A 167 1.81 5.90 25.70
CA ASP A 167 1.41 4.82 26.61
C ASP A 167 2.54 3.82 26.92
N ILE A 168 3.80 4.27 26.89
CA ILE A 168 4.96 3.43 27.16
C ILE A 168 4.98 3.07 28.63
N ASN A 169 4.69 1.80 28.93
CA ASN A 169 4.77 1.22 30.26
C ASN A 169 5.73 0.06 30.22
N ALA A 170 6.80 0.12 31.00
CA ALA A 170 7.83 -0.91 31.02
C ALA A 170 8.25 -1.23 32.45
N ASP A 171 8.63 -2.47 32.69
CA ASP A 171 9.14 -2.98 33.97
C ASP A 171 10.36 -3.83 33.68
N ALA A 172 11.51 -3.39 34.19
CA ALA A 172 12.80 -4.04 34.03
C ALA A 172 13.25 -4.55 35.39
N LEU A 173 13.47 -5.86 35.50
CA LEU A 173 14.05 -6.53 36.65
C LEU A 173 15.50 -6.90 36.32
N ILE A 174 16.41 -6.56 37.22
CA ILE A 174 17.84 -6.84 37.09
C ILE A 174 18.23 -7.75 38.25
N GLY A 175 18.52 -9.01 37.93
CA GLY A 175 18.94 -10.03 38.88
C GLY A 175 20.35 -9.81 39.40
N ALA A 176 20.67 -10.43 40.53
CA ALA A 176 22.03 -10.40 41.09
C ALA A 176 23.06 -11.09 40.18
N ASP A 177 22.60 -12.01 39.34
CA ASP A 177 23.35 -12.69 38.28
C ASP A 177 23.52 -11.83 37.01
N ARG A 178 23.02 -10.59 37.01
CA ARG A 178 22.99 -9.66 35.87
C ARG A 178 22.04 -10.09 34.74
N ALA A 179 21.14 -11.03 35.00
CA ALA A 179 20.01 -11.28 34.12
C ALA A 179 19.08 -10.07 34.15
N ILE A 180 18.67 -9.61 32.98
CA ILE A 180 17.75 -8.49 32.77
C ILE A 180 16.49 -9.08 32.15
N ASP A 181 15.35 -8.92 32.82
CA ASP A 181 14.04 -9.23 32.27
C ASP A 181 13.24 -7.93 32.16
N LEU A 182 12.94 -7.53 30.93
CA LEU A 182 12.24 -6.29 30.59
C LEU A 182 10.92 -6.65 29.92
N GLY A 183 9.81 -6.35 30.57
CA GLY A 183 8.48 -6.47 29.98
C GLY A 183 7.83 -5.11 29.80
N GLY A 184 7.02 -4.94 28.76
CA GLY A 184 6.30 -3.69 28.58
C GLY A 184 5.26 -3.69 27.48
N ARG A 185 4.58 -2.55 27.39
CA ARG A 185 3.63 -2.20 26.33
C ARG A 185 3.86 -0.76 25.90
N ALA A 186 3.53 -0.47 24.66
CA ALA A 186 3.49 0.88 24.13
C ALA A 186 2.40 0.97 23.06
N ARG A 187 2.16 2.17 22.54
CA ARG A 187 1.26 2.40 21.41
C ARG A 187 1.94 3.30 20.39
N ALA A 188 2.07 2.80 19.16
CA ALA A 188 2.63 3.56 18.04
C ALA A 188 1.49 3.94 17.09
N GLY A 189 1.08 5.21 17.09
CA GLY A 189 -0.15 5.64 16.42
C GLY A 189 -1.37 4.93 17.03
N ASP A 190 -2.12 4.18 16.21
CA ASP A 190 -3.27 3.39 16.66
C ASP A 190 -2.92 1.93 16.98
N THR A 191 -1.65 1.52 16.80
CA THR A 191 -1.24 0.13 16.95
C THR A 191 -0.68 -0.13 18.35
N PRO A 192 -1.38 -0.89 19.21
CA PRO A 192 -0.81 -1.34 20.47
C PRO A 192 0.30 -2.37 20.22
N LEU A 193 1.35 -2.33 21.03
CA LEU A 193 2.44 -3.31 20.96
C LEU A 193 2.85 -3.74 22.37
N LYS A 194 3.17 -5.02 22.51
CA LYS A 194 3.67 -5.61 23.74
C LYS A 194 5.03 -6.24 23.47
N PHE A 195 5.98 -6.05 24.38
CA PHE A 195 7.33 -6.58 24.23
C PHE A 195 7.82 -7.21 25.53
N THR A 196 8.63 -8.25 25.39
CA THR A 196 9.42 -8.84 26.45
C THR A 196 10.84 -9.02 25.94
N LEU A 197 11.83 -8.64 26.73
CA LEU A 197 13.24 -8.74 26.41
C LEU A 197 13.98 -9.34 27.58
N LYS A 198 14.69 -10.44 27.34
CA LYS A 198 15.60 -11.06 28.29
C LYS A 198 17.02 -10.88 27.80
N ALA A 199 17.92 -10.46 28.68
CA ALA A 199 19.33 -10.28 28.34
C ALA A 199 20.21 -10.60 29.54
N THR A 200 21.50 -10.84 29.33
CA THR A 200 22.46 -10.97 30.43
C THR A 200 23.57 -9.95 30.25
N ALA A 201 23.74 -9.04 31.22
CA ALA A 201 24.77 -8.00 31.12
C ALA A 201 26.18 -8.58 31.40
N PRO A 202 27.16 -8.30 30.53
CA PRO A 202 28.49 -8.92 30.61
C PRO A 202 29.40 -8.29 31.70
N GLU A 203 30.48 -8.98 32.10
CA GLU A 203 31.40 -8.51 33.14
C GLU A 203 32.30 -7.42 32.56
N GLY A 204 32.33 -6.22 33.16
CA GLY A 204 33.17 -5.11 32.68
C GLY A 204 32.49 -4.14 31.69
N GLY A 205 31.15 -4.13 31.63
CA GLY A 205 30.37 -3.11 30.91
C GLY A 205 29.96 -3.49 29.48
N ILE A 206 29.07 -2.68 28.90
CA ILE A 206 28.38 -2.97 27.62
C ILE A 206 29.21 -2.70 26.35
N ALA A 207 30.35 -2.04 26.47
CA ALA A 207 31.15 -1.64 25.31
C ALA A 207 31.95 -2.82 24.75
N HIS A 208 31.82 -3.10 23.45
CA HIS A 208 32.53 -4.15 22.72
C HIS A 208 32.27 -5.61 23.12
N GLN A 209 31.35 -5.87 24.05
CA GLN A 209 31.00 -7.21 24.51
C GLN A 209 29.73 -7.72 23.81
N ASN A 210 29.62 -9.05 23.66
CA ASN A 210 28.44 -9.69 23.10
C ASN A 210 27.39 -9.87 24.21
N ILE A 211 26.20 -9.32 23.98
CA ILE A 211 25.07 -9.43 24.88
C ILE A 211 24.05 -10.34 24.21
N ALA A 212 23.85 -11.54 24.74
CA ALA A 212 22.77 -12.40 24.29
C ALA A 212 21.43 -11.80 24.71
N VAL A 213 20.53 -11.67 23.74
CA VAL A 213 19.20 -11.08 23.91
C VAL A 213 18.16 -12.01 23.33
N GLU A 214 17.10 -12.27 24.09
CA GLU A 214 15.88 -12.91 23.63
C GLU A 214 14.75 -11.86 23.64
N LEU A 215 14.15 -11.61 22.49
CA LEU A 215 13.05 -10.68 22.29
C LEU A 215 11.79 -11.46 21.93
N THR A 216 10.67 -11.12 22.58
CA THR A 216 9.33 -11.46 22.13
C THR A 216 8.57 -10.16 21.89
N LEU A 217 8.02 -10.00 20.69
CA LEU A 217 7.26 -8.82 20.28
C LEU A 217 5.91 -9.24 19.73
N ASP A 218 4.85 -8.72 20.33
CA ASP A 218 3.47 -8.96 19.92
C ASP A 218 2.87 -7.64 19.43
N VAL A 219 2.41 -7.63 18.18
CA VAL A 219 1.80 -6.46 17.52
C VAL A 219 0.45 -6.89 16.94
N PRO A 220 -0.61 -6.89 17.78
CA PRO A 220 -1.93 -7.34 17.36
C PRO A 220 -2.43 -6.60 16.10
N GLY A 221 -3.00 -7.35 15.16
CA GLY A 221 -3.56 -6.82 13.92
C GLY A 221 -2.55 -6.58 12.80
N THR A 222 -1.24 -6.57 13.11
CA THR A 222 -0.16 -6.52 12.10
C THR A 222 0.54 -7.87 11.98
N LEU A 223 0.91 -8.46 13.12
CA LEU A 223 1.46 -9.81 13.20
C LEU A 223 0.34 -10.79 13.60
N GLN A 224 0.28 -11.96 12.96
CA GLN A 224 -0.68 -12.99 13.34
C GLN A 224 -0.21 -13.76 14.58
N THR A 225 1.10 -13.89 14.73
CA THR A 225 1.74 -14.52 15.89
C THR A 225 2.83 -13.61 16.47
N PRO A 226 3.13 -13.70 17.77
CA PRO A 226 4.24 -12.97 18.36
C PRO A 226 5.55 -13.33 17.67
N LEU A 227 6.32 -12.31 17.29
CA LEU A 227 7.71 -12.46 16.85
C LEU A 227 8.53 -12.91 18.06
N ALA A 228 9.22 -14.05 17.93
CA ALA A 228 10.22 -14.49 18.90
C ALA A 228 11.58 -14.52 18.22
N ALA A 229 12.58 -13.85 18.80
CA ALA A 229 13.91 -13.73 18.24
C ALA A 229 14.99 -13.84 19.32
N LYS A 230 16.10 -14.47 19.00
CA LYS A 230 17.33 -14.49 19.77
C LYS A 230 18.43 -13.85 18.94
N ALA A 231 19.30 -13.07 19.57
CA ALA A 231 20.40 -12.42 18.89
C ALA A 231 21.54 -12.09 19.86
N GLU A 232 22.73 -11.85 19.31
CA GLU A 232 23.86 -11.28 20.02
C GLU A 232 24.05 -9.83 19.62
N LEU A 233 23.97 -8.94 20.60
CA LEU A 233 24.19 -7.51 20.40
C LEU A 233 25.64 -7.18 20.73
N ARG A 234 26.30 -6.46 19.83
CA ARG A 234 27.61 -5.87 20.07
C ARG A 234 27.59 -4.41 19.70
N GLN A 235 28.12 -3.58 20.58
CA GLN A 235 28.18 -2.15 20.35
C GLN A 235 29.61 -1.69 20.05
N SER A 236 29.77 -0.92 18.97
CA SER A 236 31.02 -0.24 18.61
C SER A 236 30.73 1.22 18.27
N GLY A 237 31.07 2.14 19.18
CA GLY A 237 30.78 3.57 19.01
C GLY A 237 29.28 3.88 18.93
N SER A 238 28.84 4.44 17.79
CA SER A 238 27.42 4.73 17.47
C SER A 238 26.70 3.57 16.80
N VAL A 239 27.42 2.50 16.44
CA VAL A 239 26.88 1.37 15.70
C VAL A 239 26.54 0.23 16.66
N VAL A 240 25.32 -0.28 16.55
CA VAL A 240 24.87 -1.51 17.20
C VAL A 240 24.82 -2.60 16.15
N MET A 241 25.64 -3.63 16.32
CA MET A 241 25.63 -4.84 15.50
C MET A 241 24.76 -5.88 16.20
N ILE A 242 23.93 -6.58 15.43
CA ILE A 242 23.01 -7.60 15.91
C ILE A 242 23.31 -8.84 15.06
N ASN A 243 24.07 -9.77 15.62
CA ASN A 243 24.55 -10.95 14.93
C ASN A 243 23.79 -12.19 15.41
N GLY A 244 23.76 -13.23 14.58
CA GLY A 244 23.15 -14.51 14.94
C GLY A 244 21.66 -14.38 15.25
N ILE A 245 20.96 -13.47 14.56
CA ILE A 245 19.51 -13.35 14.69
C ILE A 245 18.93 -14.69 14.28
N SER A 246 18.10 -15.26 15.15
CA SER A 246 17.36 -16.50 14.87
C SER A 246 16.04 -16.48 15.59
N GLY A 247 14.98 -16.99 14.97
CA GLY A 247 13.65 -16.84 15.56
C GLY A 247 12.55 -17.43 14.71
N THR A 248 11.33 -17.11 15.10
CA THR A 248 10.11 -17.46 14.38
C THR A 248 9.22 -16.24 14.21
N LEU A 249 8.66 -16.08 13.01
CA LEU A 249 7.68 -15.06 12.66
C LEU A 249 6.56 -15.72 11.84
N ASP A 250 5.30 -15.61 12.28
CA ASP A 250 4.13 -16.18 11.58
C ASP A 250 4.28 -17.67 11.21
N GLY A 251 4.89 -18.42 12.13
CA GLY A 251 5.14 -19.86 11.99
C GLY A 251 6.34 -20.24 11.12
N GLY A 252 7.01 -19.27 10.48
CA GLY A 252 8.24 -19.49 9.73
C GLY A 252 9.48 -19.22 10.58
N ALA A 253 10.42 -20.16 10.60
CA ALA A 253 11.74 -19.89 11.19
C ALA A 253 12.53 -18.92 10.31
N PHE A 254 13.35 -18.07 10.93
CA PHE A 254 14.22 -17.15 10.23
C PHE A 254 15.56 -17.00 10.92
N ASN A 255 16.57 -16.58 10.16
CA ASN A 255 17.89 -16.26 10.67
C ASN A 255 18.49 -15.03 9.96
N GLY A 256 19.57 -14.46 10.49
CA GLY A 256 20.30 -13.40 9.81
C GLY A 256 21.11 -12.47 10.71
N TRP A 257 21.30 -11.24 10.25
CA TRP A 257 22.02 -10.20 10.97
C TRP A 257 21.44 -8.82 10.66
N ALA A 258 21.68 -7.88 11.58
CA ALA A 258 21.33 -6.48 11.41
C ALA A 258 22.42 -5.56 11.97
N SER A 259 22.45 -4.32 11.50
CA SER A 259 23.24 -3.26 12.12
C SER A 259 22.49 -1.95 12.06
N VAL A 260 22.63 -1.15 13.11
CA VAL A 260 21.99 0.17 13.21
C VAL A 260 23.05 1.18 13.62
N ASP A 261 23.30 2.16 12.74
CA ASP A 261 24.14 3.32 13.04
C ASP A 261 23.26 4.53 13.36
N VAL A 262 23.40 5.07 14.58
CA VAL A 262 22.61 6.19 15.10
C VAL A 262 23.43 7.47 15.33
N ALA A 263 24.56 7.63 14.64
CA ALA A 263 25.39 8.83 14.76
C ALA A 263 24.63 10.12 14.42
N SER A 264 23.87 10.09 13.32
CA SER A 264 23.05 11.20 12.82
C SER A 264 21.67 10.67 12.37
N LYS A 265 21.38 10.70 11.07
CA LYS A 265 20.24 9.98 10.50
C LYS A 265 20.46 8.47 10.64
N PRO A 266 19.52 7.72 11.22
CA PRO A 266 19.67 6.28 11.40
C PRO A 266 19.90 5.58 10.06
N LEU A 267 20.94 4.74 9.99
CA LEU A 267 21.13 3.79 8.89
C LEU A 267 20.93 2.39 9.43
N VAL A 268 19.95 1.68 8.88
CA VAL A 268 19.66 0.29 9.19
C VAL A 268 20.19 -0.57 8.06
N LYS A 269 21.00 -1.57 8.38
CA LYS A 269 21.31 -2.66 7.45
C LYS A 269 20.76 -3.95 8.00
N LEU A 270 20.11 -4.72 7.16
CA LEU A 270 19.40 -5.93 7.55
C LEU A 270 19.54 -6.97 6.46
N ASP A 271 19.79 -8.20 6.87
CA ASP A 271 19.85 -9.36 6.00
C ASP A 271 19.22 -10.53 6.74
N LEU A 272 18.04 -10.95 6.27
CA LEU A 272 17.25 -12.00 6.89
C LEU A 272 16.88 -13.07 5.88
N ASP A 273 16.98 -14.32 6.30
CA ASP A 273 16.58 -15.51 5.57
C ASP A 273 15.41 -16.19 6.30
N PHE A 274 14.29 -16.36 5.60
CA PHE A 274 13.06 -16.92 6.12
C PHE A 274 12.76 -18.27 5.45
N GLN A 275 12.32 -19.26 6.24
CA GLN A 275 11.70 -20.45 5.65
C GLN A 275 10.31 -20.14 5.09
N ARG A 276 9.56 -19.29 5.80
CA ARG A 276 8.24 -18.83 5.39
C ARG A 276 8.03 -17.42 5.93
N LEU A 277 7.61 -16.50 5.06
CA LEU A 277 7.28 -15.14 5.45
C LEU A 277 5.80 -14.88 5.16
N GLY A 278 5.01 -14.70 6.21
CA GLY A 278 3.65 -14.21 6.11
C GLY A 278 3.63 -12.69 6.17
N VAL A 279 2.95 -12.05 5.23
CA VAL A 279 2.64 -10.62 5.28
C VAL A 279 1.13 -10.48 5.21
N ALA A 280 0.53 -10.10 6.33
CA ALA A 280 -0.90 -9.83 6.37
C ALA A 280 -1.24 -8.70 5.38
N PRO A 281 -2.36 -8.81 4.63
CA PRO A 281 -2.84 -7.66 3.89
C PRO A 281 -3.13 -6.51 4.86
N PRO A 282 -2.88 -5.25 4.48
CA PRO A 282 -3.26 -4.13 5.34
C PRO A 282 -4.75 -4.26 5.70
N SER A 283 -5.08 -4.14 6.99
CA SER A 283 -6.45 -4.33 7.51
C SER A 283 -7.49 -3.36 6.93
N ALA A 284 -7.08 -2.39 6.11
CA ALA A 284 -7.96 -1.58 5.29
C ALA A 284 -8.06 -2.18 3.87
N ALA A 285 -9.23 -2.74 3.59
CA ALA A 285 -9.70 -3.18 2.29
C ALA A 285 -9.20 -4.56 1.82
N THR A 286 -9.95 -5.60 2.24
CA THR A 286 -10.50 -6.48 1.20
C THR A 286 -11.33 -5.57 0.28
N GLU A 287 -10.69 -4.91 -0.69
CA GLU A 287 -11.39 -4.12 -1.71
C GLU A 287 -12.35 -5.08 -2.39
N GLN A 288 -13.63 -4.97 -2.03
CA GLN A 288 -14.67 -5.74 -2.67
C GLN A 288 -14.61 -5.44 -4.17
N ALA A 289 -14.65 -6.49 -4.98
CA ALA A 289 -14.62 -6.37 -6.43
C ALA A 289 -15.68 -5.35 -6.88
N GLY A 290 -15.24 -4.21 -7.42
CA GLY A 290 -16.11 -3.14 -7.93
C GLY A 290 -16.13 -1.84 -7.12
N GLN A 291 -15.50 -1.77 -5.94
CA GLN A 291 -15.31 -0.50 -5.22
C GLN A 291 -14.31 0.41 -5.95
N PRO A 292 -14.52 1.74 -5.97
CA PRO A 292 -13.54 2.68 -6.52
C PRO A 292 -12.24 2.65 -5.71
N TRP A 293 -11.14 3.11 -6.31
CA TRP A 293 -9.86 3.20 -5.62
C TRP A 293 -9.93 4.10 -4.38
N SER A 294 -9.21 3.74 -3.33
CA SER A 294 -9.21 4.51 -2.08
C SER A 294 -8.62 5.91 -2.26
N ASN A 295 -9.30 6.90 -1.68
CA ASN A 295 -8.79 8.27 -1.54
C ASN A 295 -8.05 8.49 -0.22
N ALA A 296 -7.91 7.44 0.61
CA ALA A 296 -7.16 7.55 1.86
C ALA A 296 -5.69 7.91 1.57
N PRO A 297 -5.13 8.95 2.24
CA PRO A 297 -3.77 9.36 2.00
C PRO A 297 -2.78 8.31 2.52
N PHE A 298 -1.73 8.05 1.76
CA PHE A 298 -0.60 7.23 2.19
C PHE A 298 0.23 7.97 3.23
N ASN A 299 0.64 7.26 4.29
CA ASN A 299 1.61 7.78 5.25
C ASN A 299 3.03 7.31 4.87
N LEU A 300 3.68 8.04 3.96
CA LEU A 300 5.06 7.77 3.51
C LEU A 300 6.11 8.64 4.21
N THR A 301 5.65 9.50 5.10
CA THR A 301 6.43 10.53 5.77
C THR A 301 7.65 9.98 6.50
N GLY A 302 7.50 8.80 7.10
CA GLY A 302 8.59 8.11 7.83
C GLY A 302 9.81 7.77 6.97
N LEU A 303 9.65 7.62 5.64
CA LEU A 303 10.73 7.23 4.73
C LEU A 303 11.83 8.29 4.63
N ASN A 304 11.55 9.55 4.95
CA ASN A 304 12.55 10.63 4.89
C ASN A 304 13.54 10.62 6.06
N TYR A 305 13.26 9.89 7.13
CA TYR A 305 13.97 10.02 8.41
C TYR A 305 14.81 8.82 8.83
N VAL A 306 14.82 7.78 8.01
CA VAL A 306 15.68 6.61 8.16
C VAL A 306 16.24 6.26 6.79
N ASP A 307 17.52 5.88 6.75
CA ASP A 307 18.08 5.21 5.60
C ASP A 307 18.15 3.70 5.91
N ALA A 308 17.91 2.86 4.92
CA ALA A 308 17.88 1.41 5.09
C ALA A 308 18.50 0.67 3.91
N GLN A 309 19.17 -0.44 4.18
CA GLN A 309 19.59 -1.45 3.21
C GLN A 309 19.10 -2.79 3.72
N VAL A 310 18.12 -3.37 3.04
CA VAL A 310 17.42 -4.55 3.49
C VAL A 310 17.54 -5.62 2.42
N ARG A 311 18.01 -6.81 2.81
CA ARG A 311 17.93 -8.02 2.01
C ARG A 311 17.06 -9.03 2.74
N ILE A 312 16.05 -9.52 2.05
CA ILE A 312 15.15 -10.55 2.56
C ILE A 312 15.15 -11.69 1.56
N SER A 313 15.54 -12.87 2.03
CA SER A 313 15.38 -14.13 1.30
C SER A 313 14.27 -14.94 1.97
N ALA A 314 13.40 -15.56 1.18
CA ALA A 314 12.38 -16.45 1.71
C ALA A 314 12.18 -17.65 0.77
N ALA A 315 12.05 -18.85 1.33
CA ALA A 315 11.69 -20.05 0.55
C ALA A 315 10.20 -20.08 0.18
N GLU A 316 9.35 -19.39 0.95
CA GLU A 316 7.94 -19.17 0.67
C GLU A 316 7.50 -17.81 1.21
N ILE A 317 6.82 -17.01 0.38
CA ILE A 317 6.16 -15.77 0.81
C ILE A 317 4.65 -15.93 0.65
N ASN A 318 3.90 -15.67 1.71
CA ASN A 318 2.45 -15.52 1.65
C ASN A 318 2.09 -14.05 1.81
N LEU A 319 1.70 -13.41 0.71
CA LEU A 319 1.32 -12.00 0.67
C LEU A 319 -0.13 -11.88 0.21
N ALA A 320 -1.01 -11.34 1.06
CA ALA A 320 -2.42 -11.11 0.74
C ALA A 320 -3.15 -12.35 0.16
N GLY A 321 -2.81 -13.55 0.65
CA GLY A 321 -3.39 -14.81 0.17
C GLY A 321 -2.73 -15.39 -1.08
N ALA A 322 -1.85 -14.64 -1.75
CA ALA A 322 -1.01 -15.17 -2.81
C ALA A 322 0.22 -15.85 -2.22
N ARG A 323 0.49 -17.08 -2.70
CA ARG A 323 1.64 -17.88 -2.30
C ARG A 323 2.69 -17.81 -3.40
N PHE A 324 3.88 -17.34 -3.02
CA PHE A 324 5.06 -17.29 -3.83
C PHE A 324 6.10 -18.25 -3.25
N ASP A 325 6.90 -18.85 -4.11
CA ASP A 325 7.96 -19.79 -3.72
C ASP A 325 9.19 -19.00 -3.28
N THR A 326 10.36 -19.30 -3.86
CA THR A 326 11.61 -18.60 -3.55
C THR A 326 11.53 -17.15 -3.98
N ALA A 327 11.92 -16.25 -3.06
CA ALA A 327 12.00 -14.83 -3.28
C ALA A 327 13.31 -14.28 -2.73
N GLN A 328 14.03 -13.49 -3.54
CA GLN A 328 15.08 -12.61 -3.06
C GLN A 328 14.65 -11.18 -3.31
N THR A 329 14.45 -10.44 -2.22
CA THR A 329 14.02 -9.05 -2.24
C THR A 329 15.12 -8.18 -1.66
N GLU A 330 15.54 -7.18 -2.42
CA GLU A 330 16.46 -6.16 -1.97
C GLU A 330 15.72 -4.82 -1.93
N ALA A 331 15.85 -4.09 -0.83
CA ALA A 331 15.30 -2.77 -0.67
C ALA A 331 16.36 -1.79 -0.16
N THR A 332 16.48 -0.65 -0.82
CA THR A 332 17.33 0.46 -0.39
C THR A 332 16.47 1.69 -0.20
N LEU A 333 16.54 2.28 0.99
CA LEU A 333 15.94 3.56 1.32
C LEU A 333 17.06 4.55 1.59
N ALA A 334 17.14 5.61 0.80
CA ALA A 334 18.11 6.67 1.00
C ALA A 334 17.45 8.02 0.74
N GLY A 335 17.48 8.91 1.73
CA GLY A 335 17.01 10.28 1.54
C GLY A 335 15.54 10.40 1.12
N GLY A 336 14.67 9.47 1.53
CA GLY A 336 13.25 9.48 1.12
C GLY A 336 12.93 8.75 -0.19
N ILE A 337 13.95 8.20 -0.88
CA ILE A 337 13.77 7.38 -2.07
C ILE A 337 13.91 5.91 -1.69
N LEU A 338 12.82 5.15 -1.80
CA LEU A 338 12.77 3.71 -1.62
C LEU A 338 12.85 3.01 -2.97
N LYS A 339 13.89 2.22 -3.19
CA LYS A 339 14.01 1.30 -4.32
C LYS A 339 13.87 -0.13 -3.81
N VAL A 340 12.96 -0.89 -4.40
CA VAL A 340 12.72 -2.31 -4.12
C VAL A 340 12.96 -3.09 -5.40
N SER A 341 13.71 -4.17 -5.31
CA SER A 341 14.00 -5.06 -6.43
C SER A 341 13.74 -6.50 -6.00
N VAL A 342 13.01 -7.23 -6.83
CA VAL A 342 12.68 -8.64 -6.64
C VAL A 342 13.15 -9.39 -7.88
N ALA A 343 14.00 -10.38 -7.68
CA ALA A 343 14.52 -11.21 -8.75
C ALA A 343 14.15 -12.67 -8.52
N LYS A 344 13.79 -13.37 -9.61
CA LYS A 344 13.49 -14.81 -9.63
C LYS A 344 12.42 -15.22 -8.62
N LEU A 345 11.37 -14.40 -8.48
CA LEU A 345 10.23 -14.74 -7.63
C LEU A 345 9.45 -15.89 -8.27
N GLY A 346 9.45 -17.07 -7.64
CA GLY A 346 8.62 -18.18 -8.09
C GLY A 346 7.14 -17.88 -7.84
N ALA A 347 6.32 -17.90 -8.89
CA ALA A 347 4.90 -17.58 -8.81
C ALA A 347 4.07 -18.56 -9.67
N TYR A 348 3.30 -19.42 -9.02
CA TYR A 348 2.33 -20.32 -9.67
C TYR A 348 2.90 -21.12 -10.86
N GLY A 349 4.09 -21.70 -10.70
CA GLY A 349 4.77 -22.49 -11.74
C GLY A 349 5.54 -21.69 -12.79
N GLY A 350 5.59 -20.36 -12.67
CA GLY A 350 6.41 -19.46 -13.48
C GLY A 350 7.32 -18.58 -12.63
N GLU A 351 7.92 -17.58 -13.26
CA GLU A 351 8.82 -16.62 -12.63
C GLU A 351 8.34 -15.18 -12.80
N ALA A 352 8.62 -14.36 -11.79
CA ALA A 352 8.38 -12.93 -11.79
C ALA A 352 9.65 -12.16 -11.41
N ASN A 353 9.90 -11.07 -12.13
CA ASN A 353 10.93 -10.09 -11.79
C ASN A 353 10.27 -8.72 -11.70
N GLY A 354 10.76 -7.88 -10.79
CA GLY A 354 10.20 -6.54 -10.64
C GLY A 354 11.12 -5.56 -9.95
N GLU A 355 10.94 -4.29 -10.30
CA GLU A 355 11.56 -3.16 -9.64
C GLU A 355 10.49 -2.12 -9.35
N MET A 356 10.52 -1.54 -8.16
CA MET A 356 9.65 -0.45 -7.76
C MET A 356 10.49 0.65 -7.13
N ILE A 357 10.24 1.89 -7.51
CA ILE A 357 10.84 3.09 -6.93
C ILE A 357 9.71 3.96 -6.39
N VAL A 358 9.85 4.38 -5.15
CA VAL A 358 8.97 5.34 -4.48
C VAL A 358 9.82 6.52 -4.06
N ASP A 359 9.54 7.69 -4.63
CA ASP A 359 10.16 8.95 -4.22
C ASP A 359 9.17 9.70 -3.33
N ALA A 360 9.46 9.74 -2.03
CA ALA A 360 8.68 10.44 -1.02
C ALA A 360 9.38 11.73 -0.53
N THR A 361 10.30 12.30 -1.31
CA THR A 361 11.04 13.52 -0.95
C THR A 361 10.15 14.76 -0.91
N THR A 362 9.02 14.72 -1.64
CA THR A 362 8.01 15.79 -1.69
C THR A 362 6.64 15.29 -1.20
N PRO A 363 5.71 16.20 -0.82
CA PRO A 363 4.36 15.81 -0.39
C PRO A 363 3.53 15.09 -1.46
N ASN A 364 3.88 15.23 -2.74
CA ASN A 364 3.26 14.49 -3.83
C ASN A 364 4.22 13.39 -4.31
N PRO A 365 4.19 12.18 -3.72
CA PRO A 365 5.15 11.13 -4.02
C PRO A 365 5.04 10.67 -5.46
N THR A 366 6.17 10.28 -6.04
CA THR A 366 6.22 9.68 -7.38
C THR A 366 6.59 8.21 -7.30
N TYR A 367 6.09 7.46 -8.28
CA TYR A 367 6.22 6.01 -8.33
C TYR A 367 6.72 5.62 -9.71
N ALA A 368 7.66 4.68 -9.76
CA ALA A 368 8.02 3.97 -10.98
C ALA A 368 8.00 2.47 -10.71
N MET A 369 7.47 1.70 -11.66
CA MET A 369 7.44 0.25 -11.56
C MET A 369 7.82 -0.39 -12.89
N HIS A 370 8.55 -1.49 -12.80
CA HIS A 370 8.76 -2.42 -13.89
C HIS A 370 8.49 -3.83 -13.38
N CYS A 371 7.81 -4.64 -14.18
CA CYS A 371 7.51 -6.02 -13.84
C CYS A 371 7.52 -6.88 -15.12
N ASP A 372 8.22 -8.00 -15.05
CA ASP A 372 8.20 -9.05 -16.06
C ASP A 372 7.69 -10.34 -15.45
N LEU A 373 6.70 -10.95 -16.09
CA LEU A 373 6.16 -12.27 -15.74
C LEU A 373 6.43 -13.24 -16.88
N ALA A 374 6.87 -14.46 -16.54
CA ALA A 374 7.14 -15.51 -17.50
C ALA A 374 6.53 -16.83 -17.05
N GLY A 375 5.50 -17.31 -17.76
CA GLY A 375 4.91 -18.63 -17.55
C GLY A 375 4.06 -18.77 -16.28
N VAL A 376 3.71 -17.67 -15.63
CA VAL A 376 2.93 -17.65 -14.37
C VAL A 376 1.49 -18.08 -14.64
N ARG A 377 0.90 -18.98 -13.84
CA ARG A 377 -0.52 -19.32 -14.03
C ARG A 377 -1.42 -18.12 -13.65
N ALA A 378 -2.19 -17.63 -14.61
CA ALA A 378 -2.98 -16.41 -14.48
C ALA A 378 -4.11 -16.52 -13.46
N LEU A 379 -4.88 -17.61 -13.47
CA LEU A 379 -6.08 -17.73 -12.65
C LEU A 379 -5.84 -17.51 -11.15
N PRO A 380 -4.93 -18.25 -10.47
CA PRO A 380 -4.74 -18.05 -9.04
C PRO A 380 -4.15 -16.67 -8.71
N LEU A 381 -3.33 -16.10 -9.61
CA LEU A 381 -2.79 -14.75 -9.47
C LEU A 381 -3.89 -13.69 -9.54
N LEU A 382 -4.72 -13.74 -10.59
CA LEU A 382 -5.80 -12.78 -10.84
C LEU A 382 -6.91 -12.90 -9.79
N GLN A 383 -7.19 -14.12 -9.33
CA GLN A 383 -8.17 -14.35 -8.28
C GLN A 383 -7.72 -13.74 -6.95
N ASN A 384 -6.47 -13.96 -6.55
CA ASN A 384 -5.97 -13.50 -5.25
C ASN A 384 -5.66 -11.99 -5.22
N LEU A 385 -5.16 -11.43 -6.33
CA LEU A 385 -4.74 -10.01 -6.37
C LEU A 385 -5.83 -9.06 -6.85
N ALA A 386 -6.70 -9.51 -7.77
CA ALA A 386 -7.67 -8.66 -8.44
C ALA A 386 -9.13 -9.15 -8.29
N GLY A 387 -9.36 -10.27 -7.61
CA GLY A 387 -10.69 -10.87 -7.48
C GLY A 387 -11.28 -11.32 -8.83
N PHE A 388 -10.44 -11.61 -9.81
CA PHE A 388 -10.86 -11.95 -11.17
C PHE A 388 -10.59 -13.42 -11.48
N ASP A 389 -11.65 -14.20 -11.75
CA ASP A 389 -11.61 -15.66 -11.88
C ASP A 389 -12.03 -16.17 -13.27
N LYS A 390 -12.27 -15.26 -14.22
CA LYS A 390 -12.79 -15.60 -15.56
C LYS A 390 -11.71 -15.95 -16.58
N LEU A 391 -10.43 -15.75 -16.28
CA LEU A 391 -9.33 -15.98 -17.22
C LEU A 391 -8.27 -16.91 -16.64
N ASP A 392 -7.98 -17.97 -17.39
CA ASP A 392 -6.99 -18.97 -17.03
C ASP A 392 -6.00 -19.18 -18.20
N GLY A 393 -4.74 -19.48 -17.90
CA GLY A 393 -3.67 -19.61 -18.89
C GLY A 393 -2.27 -19.35 -18.31
N LYS A 394 -1.23 -19.68 -19.07
CA LYS A 394 0.15 -19.27 -18.78
C LYS A 394 0.35 -17.83 -19.21
N LEU A 395 0.58 -16.94 -18.25
CA LEU A 395 0.78 -15.52 -18.44
C LEU A 395 2.26 -15.20 -18.71
N GLN A 396 2.50 -14.47 -19.77
CA GLN A 396 3.70 -13.66 -19.98
C GLN A 396 3.26 -12.21 -19.99
N ALA A 397 3.91 -11.37 -19.19
CA ALA A 397 3.57 -9.96 -19.13
C ALA A 397 4.83 -9.11 -19.00
N LYS A 398 4.80 -7.92 -19.60
CA LYS A 398 5.80 -6.87 -19.38
C LYS A 398 5.07 -5.59 -19.08
N ILE A 399 5.31 -5.03 -17.89
CA ILE A 399 4.61 -3.85 -17.41
C ILE A 399 5.67 -2.81 -17.03
N GLY A 400 5.51 -1.59 -17.53
CA GLY A 400 6.35 -0.45 -17.18
C GLY A 400 5.45 0.75 -16.96
N GLY A 401 5.54 1.36 -15.78
CA GLY A 401 4.64 2.44 -15.38
C GLY A 401 5.32 3.49 -14.52
N ARG A 402 4.85 4.73 -14.64
CA ARG A 402 5.17 5.84 -13.74
C ARG A 402 3.88 6.51 -13.30
N SER A 403 3.83 6.98 -12.08
CA SER A 403 2.67 7.71 -11.54
C SER A 403 3.08 8.69 -10.44
N SER A 404 2.12 9.49 -9.99
CA SER A 404 2.27 10.37 -8.83
C SER A 404 0.94 10.50 -8.09
N GLY A 405 0.98 10.68 -6.78
CA GLY A 405 -0.22 10.90 -5.98
C GLY A 405 -0.10 10.39 -4.55
N ALA A 406 -0.72 11.10 -3.61
CA ALA A 406 -0.73 10.72 -2.20
C ALA A 406 -1.80 9.67 -1.84
N SER A 407 -2.56 9.14 -2.79
CA SER A 407 -3.61 8.14 -2.57
C SER A 407 -3.65 7.11 -3.70
N GLN A 408 -4.28 5.97 -3.46
CA GLN A 408 -4.42 4.91 -4.47
C GLN A 408 -5.18 5.40 -5.71
N HIS A 409 -6.26 6.16 -5.51
CA HIS A 409 -7.01 6.77 -6.61
C HIS A 409 -6.12 7.69 -7.47
N ALA A 410 -5.34 8.58 -6.83
CA ALA A 410 -4.43 9.46 -7.56
C ALA A 410 -3.35 8.69 -8.32
N VAL A 411 -2.78 7.65 -7.71
CA VAL A 411 -1.78 6.79 -8.37
C VAL A 411 -2.37 6.09 -9.60
N MET A 412 -3.59 5.57 -9.52
CA MET A 412 -4.22 4.88 -10.66
C MET A 412 -4.68 5.85 -11.75
N ALA A 413 -5.21 7.01 -11.36
CA ALA A 413 -5.64 8.06 -12.29
C ALA A 413 -4.48 8.79 -12.99
N ASN A 414 -3.30 8.86 -12.38
CA ASN A 414 -2.12 9.50 -12.98
C ASN A 414 -1.13 8.50 -13.61
N LEU A 415 -1.52 7.23 -13.74
CA LEU A 415 -0.64 6.19 -14.28
C LEU A 415 -0.32 6.44 -15.75
N ASN A 416 0.96 6.39 -16.11
CA ASN A 416 1.45 6.50 -17.48
C ASN A 416 2.43 5.37 -17.77
N GLY A 417 2.40 4.78 -18.97
CA GLY A 417 3.32 3.71 -19.32
C GLY A 417 2.85 2.76 -20.41
N THR A 418 3.33 1.53 -20.35
CA THR A 418 3.03 0.46 -21.31
C THR A 418 2.84 -0.86 -20.60
N ALA A 419 1.91 -1.67 -21.10
CA ALA A 419 1.74 -3.05 -20.66
C ALA A 419 1.59 -3.98 -21.86
N PHE A 420 2.31 -5.08 -21.87
CA PHE A 420 2.13 -6.17 -22.82
C PHE A 420 1.69 -7.40 -22.03
N VAL A 421 0.67 -8.10 -22.53
CA VAL A 421 0.17 -9.34 -21.94
C VAL A 421 0.01 -10.40 -23.02
N ASN A 422 0.37 -11.62 -22.69
CA ASN A 422 0.20 -12.79 -23.54
C ASN A 422 -0.17 -14.00 -22.69
N PHE A 423 -1.35 -14.53 -22.89
CA PHE A 423 -1.85 -15.76 -22.27
C PHE A 423 -1.71 -16.89 -23.27
N GLN A 424 -1.15 -18.01 -22.86
CA GLN A 424 -1.00 -19.22 -23.68
C GLN A 424 -1.64 -20.41 -22.97
N ASP A 425 -2.11 -21.40 -23.74
CA ASP A 425 -2.64 -22.67 -23.21
C ASP A 425 -3.66 -22.47 -22.07
N GLY A 426 -4.76 -21.79 -22.39
CA GLY A 426 -5.69 -21.24 -21.40
C GLY A 426 -7.16 -21.45 -21.75
N ALA A 427 -8.03 -20.81 -20.96
CA ALA A 427 -9.46 -20.78 -21.21
C ALA A 427 -10.10 -19.51 -20.61
N ILE A 428 -11.15 -19.01 -21.26
CA ILE A 428 -12.07 -18.01 -20.69
C ILE A 428 -13.21 -18.79 -20.03
N ARG A 429 -13.35 -18.64 -18.71
CA ARG A 429 -14.40 -19.29 -17.92
C ARG A 429 -15.68 -18.44 -17.94
N GLY A 430 -16.83 -19.11 -17.98
CA GLY A 430 -18.13 -18.44 -17.99
C GLY A 430 -18.55 -17.88 -19.36
N LEU A 431 -17.81 -18.18 -20.42
CA LEU A 431 -18.07 -17.75 -21.78
C LEU A 431 -17.83 -18.89 -22.77
N ASN A 432 -18.79 -19.23 -23.63
CA ASN A 432 -18.61 -20.11 -24.78
C ASN A 432 -18.80 -19.32 -26.08
N VAL A 433 -17.71 -18.83 -26.66
CA VAL A 433 -17.72 -17.97 -27.86
C VAL A 433 -18.28 -18.71 -29.08
N ALA A 434 -18.04 -20.02 -29.21
CA ALA A 434 -18.56 -20.80 -30.33
C ALA A 434 -20.10 -20.95 -30.29
N ARG A 435 -20.66 -21.20 -29.10
CA ARG A 435 -22.12 -21.21 -28.91
C ARG A 435 -22.73 -19.81 -29.04
N MET A 436 -22.06 -18.78 -28.53
CA MET A 436 -22.45 -17.38 -28.70
C MET A 436 -22.65 -17.05 -30.18
N ILE A 437 -21.67 -17.32 -31.05
CA ILE A 437 -21.81 -17.02 -32.47
C ILE A 437 -22.98 -17.82 -33.09
N ARG A 438 -23.15 -19.09 -32.69
CA ARG A 438 -24.28 -19.93 -33.16
C ARG A 438 -25.64 -19.44 -32.65
N SER A 439 -25.72 -18.87 -31.45
CA SER A 439 -26.95 -18.30 -30.89
C SER A 439 -27.31 -16.96 -31.53
N LEU A 440 -26.30 -16.15 -31.90
CA LEU A 440 -26.51 -14.90 -32.61
C LEU A 440 -27.08 -15.12 -34.02
N THR A 441 -26.75 -16.26 -34.66
CA THR A 441 -27.35 -16.62 -35.95
C THR A 441 -28.75 -17.21 -35.84
N THR A 442 -29.20 -17.67 -34.66
CA THR A 442 -30.49 -18.35 -34.49
C THR A 442 -31.53 -17.57 -33.66
N SER A 443 -31.11 -16.67 -32.77
CA SER A 443 -32.00 -15.83 -31.94
C SER A 443 -31.26 -14.58 -31.41
N PRO A 444 -31.19 -13.48 -32.17
CA PRO A 444 -30.43 -12.28 -31.78
C PRO A 444 -31.05 -11.47 -30.63
N LEU A 445 -32.28 -11.78 -30.21
CA LEU A 445 -33.06 -11.01 -29.22
C LEU A 445 -32.94 -11.51 -27.78
N SER A 446 -32.35 -12.68 -27.52
CA SER A 446 -32.43 -13.33 -26.19
C SER A 446 -31.43 -12.81 -25.14
N GLY A 447 -30.50 -11.93 -25.51
CA GLY A 447 -29.46 -11.47 -24.60
C GLY A 447 -28.54 -12.59 -24.10
N TRP A 448 -27.54 -12.20 -23.31
CA TRP A 448 -26.41 -13.04 -22.92
C TRP A 448 -26.71 -13.76 -21.62
N GLN A 449 -26.76 -15.10 -21.63
CA GLN A 449 -26.87 -15.89 -20.41
C GLN A 449 -25.48 -16.42 -20.02
N GLU A 450 -25.05 -16.07 -18.81
CA GLU A 450 -23.88 -16.66 -18.17
C GLU A 450 -24.11 -18.17 -18.04
N THR A 451 -23.26 -18.98 -18.69
CA THR A 451 -23.35 -20.45 -18.63
C THR A 451 -22.11 -20.98 -17.91
N LYS A 452 -22.18 -22.19 -17.35
CA LYS A 452 -21.02 -22.88 -16.75
C LYS A 452 -19.94 -23.28 -17.78
N GLU A 453 -20.04 -22.83 -19.02
CA GLU A 453 -19.18 -23.25 -20.13
C GLU A 453 -17.95 -22.34 -20.27
N GLN A 454 -16.91 -22.86 -20.93
CA GLN A 454 -15.63 -22.17 -21.13
C GLN A 454 -15.26 -22.13 -22.62
N THR A 455 -14.43 -21.17 -22.99
CA THR A 455 -13.82 -21.06 -24.33
C THR A 455 -12.35 -21.36 -24.23
N ASP A 456 -11.91 -22.44 -24.87
CA ASP A 456 -10.50 -22.81 -24.90
C ASP A 456 -9.69 -21.80 -25.74
N LEU A 457 -8.53 -21.43 -25.22
CA LEU A 457 -7.61 -20.45 -25.79
C LEU A 457 -6.26 -21.10 -26.08
N THR A 458 -5.77 -20.97 -27.31
CA THR A 458 -4.35 -21.22 -27.60
C THR A 458 -3.52 -19.99 -27.26
N GLN A 459 -4.02 -18.79 -27.61
CA GLN A 459 -3.35 -17.53 -27.29
C GLN A 459 -4.34 -16.38 -27.06
N LEU A 460 -4.05 -15.49 -26.12
CA LEU A 460 -4.69 -14.17 -26.00
C LEU A 460 -3.60 -13.14 -25.73
N SER A 461 -3.41 -12.18 -26.63
CA SER A 461 -2.37 -11.15 -26.52
C SER A 461 -2.91 -9.74 -26.75
N ALA A 462 -2.35 -8.76 -26.07
CA ALA A 462 -2.64 -7.34 -26.28
C ALA A 462 -1.48 -6.46 -25.78
N SER A 463 -1.27 -5.33 -26.45
CA SER A 463 -0.39 -4.25 -26.01
C SER A 463 -1.22 -3.02 -25.64
N PHE A 464 -0.87 -2.41 -24.52
CA PHE A 464 -1.55 -1.24 -23.98
C PHE A 464 -0.58 -0.07 -23.86
N ARG A 465 -1.01 1.10 -24.33
CA ARG A 465 -0.41 2.39 -23.99
C ARG A 465 -1.29 3.05 -22.93
N ILE A 466 -0.69 3.46 -21.83
CA ILE A 466 -1.40 4.03 -20.69
C ILE A 466 -1.07 5.52 -20.60
N ASP A 467 -2.11 6.37 -20.68
CA ASP A 467 -2.04 7.82 -20.46
C ASP A 467 -3.04 8.22 -19.39
N ARG A 468 -2.56 8.77 -18.26
CA ARG A 468 -3.39 9.23 -17.12
C ARG A 468 -4.50 8.24 -16.76
N GLY A 469 -4.09 7.01 -16.47
CA GLY A 469 -5.00 5.93 -16.06
C GLY A 469 -5.86 5.33 -17.17
N GLN A 470 -5.78 5.81 -18.42
CA GLN A 470 -6.50 5.25 -19.56
C GLN A 470 -5.56 4.39 -20.40
N ALA A 471 -5.81 3.08 -20.44
CA ALA A 471 -5.05 2.11 -21.21
C ALA A 471 -5.74 1.83 -22.55
N THR A 472 -5.11 2.21 -23.66
CA THR A 472 -5.64 1.97 -25.01
C THR A 472 -4.90 0.84 -25.70
N THR A 473 -5.63 -0.03 -26.40
CA THR A 473 -5.09 -1.13 -27.21
C THR A 473 -5.72 -1.14 -28.60
N SER A 474 -4.96 -1.55 -29.61
CA SER A 474 -5.43 -1.72 -31.00
C SER A 474 -5.05 -3.07 -31.59
N ASP A 475 -4.41 -3.93 -30.81
CA ASP A 475 -3.78 -5.17 -31.23
C ASP A 475 -4.25 -6.35 -30.38
N LEU A 476 -5.46 -6.27 -29.82
CA LEU A 476 -6.07 -7.39 -29.10
C LEU A 476 -6.28 -8.54 -30.08
N ASN A 477 -5.69 -9.68 -29.76
CA ASN A 477 -5.77 -10.89 -30.58
C ASN A 477 -5.98 -12.12 -29.72
N LEU A 478 -7.03 -12.87 -30.02
CA LEU A 478 -7.39 -14.13 -29.39
C LEU A 478 -7.39 -15.22 -30.46
N VAL A 479 -6.66 -16.28 -30.20
CA VAL A 479 -6.63 -17.49 -31.02
C VAL A 479 -7.12 -18.64 -30.15
N GLY A 480 -8.10 -19.37 -30.66
CA GLY A 480 -8.58 -20.63 -30.11
C GLY A 480 -8.76 -21.67 -31.22
N PRO A 481 -9.01 -22.95 -30.87
CA PRO A 481 -9.11 -24.03 -31.86
C PRO A 481 -10.19 -23.81 -32.93
N LEU A 482 -11.31 -23.20 -32.54
CA LEU A 482 -12.48 -22.99 -33.41
C LEU A 482 -12.79 -21.51 -33.66
N VAL A 483 -12.04 -20.59 -33.05
CA VAL A 483 -12.36 -19.15 -33.06
C VAL A 483 -11.08 -18.31 -33.13
N ARG A 484 -11.16 -17.21 -33.87
CA ARG A 484 -10.19 -16.12 -33.84
C ARG A 484 -10.92 -14.83 -33.53
N VAL A 485 -10.38 -13.98 -32.67
CA VAL A 485 -10.97 -12.67 -32.35
C VAL A 485 -9.89 -11.61 -32.45
N THR A 486 -10.16 -10.54 -33.18
CA THR A 486 -9.29 -9.35 -33.24
C THR A 486 -10.05 -8.14 -32.73
N GLY A 487 -9.40 -7.19 -32.08
CA GLY A 487 -10.09 -6.01 -31.59
C GLY A 487 -9.19 -4.92 -31.03
N GLY A 488 -9.84 -3.93 -30.45
CA GLY A 488 -9.18 -2.81 -29.80
C GLY A 488 -10.16 -2.08 -28.88
N GLY A 489 -9.67 -1.06 -28.19
CA GLY A 489 -10.49 -0.23 -27.32
C GLY A 489 -9.69 0.38 -26.18
N MET A 490 -10.40 0.69 -25.10
CA MET A 490 -9.89 1.39 -23.94
C MET A 490 -10.27 0.66 -22.66
N VAL A 491 -9.37 0.65 -21.70
CA VAL A 491 -9.59 0.25 -20.31
C VAL A 491 -9.26 1.46 -19.45
N ASP A 492 -10.25 1.99 -18.76
CA ASP A 492 -10.06 3.07 -17.78
C ASP A 492 -9.70 2.42 -16.43
N ILE A 493 -8.41 2.41 -16.13
CA ILE A 493 -7.85 1.86 -14.88
C ILE A 493 -8.31 2.72 -13.70
N GLY A 494 -8.36 4.05 -13.87
CA GLY A 494 -8.75 4.99 -12.82
C GLY A 494 -10.20 4.80 -12.36
N ASN A 495 -11.11 4.51 -13.28
CA ASN A 495 -12.54 4.30 -12.99
C ASN A 495 -12.99 2.83 -13.01
N LYS A 496 -12.06 1.88 -13.21
CA LYS A 496 -12.34 0.44 -13.27
C LYS A 496 -13.35 0.07 -14.36
N GLN A 497 -13.32 0.77 -15.51
CA GLN A 497 -14.21 0.56 -16.64
C GLN A 497 -13.46 -0.03 -17.84
N LEU A 498 -14.18 -0.72 -18.72
CA LEU A 498 -13.68 -1.12 -20.02
C LEU A 498 -14.66 -0.71 -21.13
N ALA A 499 -14.12 -0.52 -22.31
CA ALA A 499 -14.84 -0.26 -23.55
C ALA A 499 -14.02 -0.85 -24.70
N LEU A 500 -14.29 -2.11 -25.03
CA LEU A 500 -13.60 -2.86 -26.08
C LEU A 500 -14.56 -3.18 -27.21
N ARG A 501 -14.03 -3.23 -28.42
CA ARG A 501 -14.72 -3.68 -29.62
C ARG A 501 -13.92 -4.82 -30.22
N VAL A 502 -14.58 -5.96 -30.42
CA VAL A 502 -13.94 -7.18 -30.91
C VAL A 502 -14.71 -7.80 -32.07
N GLU A 503 -13.99 -8.46 -32.97
CA GLU A 503 -14.53 -9.10 -34.17
C GLU A 503 -14.23 -10.60 -34.14
N PRO A 504 -15.17 -11.43 -33.67
CA PRO A 504 -15.01 -12.87 -33.66
C PRO A 504 -15.20 -13.47 -35.06
N LYS A 505 -14.35 -14.44 -35.42
CA LYS A 505 -14.40 -15.21 -36.68
C LYS A 505 -14.30 -16.69 -36.32
N LEU A 506 -15.13 -17.53 -36.94
CA LEU A 506 -15.05 -18.99 -36.77
C LEU A 506 -14.03 -19.58 -37.75
N VAL A 507 -13.24 -20.52 -37.23
CA VAL A 507 -12.36 -21.35 -38.05
C VAL A 507 -13.07 -22.67 -38.25
N MET A 508 -13.57 -22.93 -39.47
CA MET A 508 -14.06 -24.25 -39.85
C MET A 508 -12.85 -25.08 -40.28
N THR A 509 -12.37 -25.97 -39.43
CA THR A 509 -11.37 -26.96 -39.84
C THR A 509 -12.09 -28.13 -40.50
N THR A 510 -12.06 -28.21 -41.82
CA THR A 510 -12.35 -29.46 -42.53
C THR A 510 -11.11 -30.33 -42.41
N GLU A 511 -11.16 -31.36 -41.57
CA GLU A 511 -10.15 -32.41 -41.53
C GLU A 511 -10.11 -33.11 -42.89
N GLY A 512 -9.05 -32.86 -43.67
CA GLY A 512 -8.79 -33.55 -44.93
C GLY A 512 -8.27 -32.65 -46.03
N GLN A 513 -6.97 -32.77 -46.31
CA GLN A 513 -6.24 -32.26 -47.48
C GLN A 513 -5.93 -30.74 -47.53
N GLY A 514 -4.80 -30.39 -46.94
CA GLY A 514 -3.70 -29.81 -47.73
C GLY A 514 -3.84 -28.40 -48.33
N ARG A 515 -4.76 -27.57 -47.88
CA ARG A 515 -4.69 -26.11 -48.13
C ARG A 515 -5.02 -25.31 -46.88
N SER A 516 -4.21 -24.29 -46.63
CA SER A 516 -4.44 -23.20 -45.69
C SER A 516 -5.83 -22.61 -45.90
N SER A 517 -6.79 -23.02 -45.08
CA SER A 517 -8.15 -22.48 -45.10
C SER A 517 -8.17 -21.15 -44.33
N GLU A 518 -8.31 -20.06 -45.07
CA GLU A 518 -8.61 -18.73 -44.53
C GLU A 518 -9.90 -18.83 -43.68
N PRO A 519 -9.91 -18.33 -42.43
CA PRO A 519 -11.11 -18.40 -41.59
C PRO A 519 -12.29 -17.65 -42.22
N ILE A 520 -13.42 -18.34 -42.43
CA ILE A 520 -14.66 -17.76 -42.97
C ILE A 520 -15.39 -17.06 -41.82
N GLY A 521 -15.24 -15.73 -41.76
CA GLY A 521 -15.79 -14.92 -40.66
C GLY A 521 -17.28 -14.65 -40.79
N LEU A 522 -18.09 -15.24 -39.91
CA LEU A 522 -19.47 -14.81 -39.61
C LEU A 522 -19.51 -13.47 -38.83
N GLY A 523 -18.46 -12.63 -38.97
CA GLY A 523 -17.97 -11.68 -37.98
C GLY A 523 -18.89 -10.50 -37.68
N LEU A 524 -19.81 -10.70 -36.75
CA LEU A 524 -20.58 -9.65 -36.11
C LEU A 524 -19.68 -8.95 -35.08
N PRO A 525 -19.42 -7.64 -35.21
CA PRO A 525 -18.67 -6.91 -34.19
C PRO A 525 -19.41 -7.00 -32.84
N VAL A 526 -18.66 -7.22 -31.77
CA VAL A 526 -19.15 -7.34 -30.41
C VAL A 526 -18.54 -6.20 -29.59
N THR A 527 -19.38 -5.48 -28.87
CA THR A 527 -18.98 -4.48 -27.89
C THR A 527 -18.92 -5.12 -26.51
N ILE A 528 -17.88 -4.77 -25.76
CA ILE A 528 -17.67 -5.16 -24.37
C ILE A 528 -17.50 -3.87 -23.58
N ASP A 529 -18.46 -3.48 -22.73
CA ASP A 529 -18.39 -2.25 -21.95
C ASP A 529 -18.87 -2.41 -20.50
N GLY A 530 -18.50 -1.44 -19.66
CA GLY A 530 -18.92 -1.35 -18.27
C GLY A 530 -17.80 -1.69 -17.28
N PRO A 531 -18.15 -1.97 -16.01
CA PRO A 531 -17.17 -2.27 -14.97
C PRO A 531 -16.36 -3.52 -15.33
N TRP A 532 -15.03 -3.46 -15.16
CA TRP A 532 -14.15 -4.54 -15.62
C TRP A 532 -14.33 -5.90 -14.90
N ASN A 533 -15.01 -5.92 -13.75
CA ASN A 533 -15.33 -7.11 -12.97
C ASN A 533 -16.67 -7.75 -13.42
N SER A 534 -17.49 -7.01 -14.15
CA SER A 534 -18.82 -7.39 -14.60
C SER A 534 -19.15 -6.74 -15.96
N PRO A 535 -18.33 -6.98 -16.99
CA PRO A 535 -18.54 -6.36 -18.28
C PRO A 535 -19.81 -6.87 -18.95
N ARG A 536 -20.53 -5.97 -19.62
CA ARG A 536 -21.60 -6.33 -20.54
C ARG A 536 -20.97 -6.63 -21.89
N ILE A 537 -21.47 -7.67 -22.54
CA ILE A 537 -21.05 -8.09 -23.88
C ILE A 537 -22.31 -8.04 -24.72
N TYR A 538 -22.29 -7.40 -25.88
CA TYR A 538 -23.41 -7.44 -26.83
C TYR A 538 -23.00 -7.20 -28.28
N PRO A 539 -23.80 -7.69 -29.26
CA PRO A 539 -23.54 -7.40 -30.66
C PRO A 539 -23.65 -5.91 -30.90
N ASP A 540 -22.69 -5.34 -31.60
CA ASP A 540 -22.78 -3.95 -32.03
C ASP A 540 -23.77 -3.84 -33.18
N MET A 541 -25.04 -3.60 -32.85
CA MET A 541 -26.08 -3.36 -33.85
C MET A 541 -25.96 -1.98 -34.50
N ALA A 542 -25.35 -1.00 -33.82
CA ALA A 542 -25.20 0.36 -34.33
C ALA A 542 -24.23 0.39 -35.52
N GLY A 543 -23.07 -0.28 -35.43
CA GLY A 543 -22.11 -0.35 -36.53
C GLY A 543 -22.60 -1.11 -37.77
N ILE A 544 -23.62 -1.96 -37.65
CA ILE A 544 -24.29 -2.63 -38.79
C ILE A 544 -25.23 -1.66 -39.50
N LEU A 545 -25.94 -0.83 -38.72
CA LEU A 545 -26.89 0.17 -39.21
C LEU A 545 -26.18 1.39 -39.81
N ASP A 546 -25.02 1.77 -39.28
CA ASP A 546 -24.19 2.88 -39.79
C ASP A 546 -23.49 2.55 -41.11
N ASN A 547 -23.31 1.27 -41.44
CA ASN A 547 -22.67 0.84 -42.70
C ASN A 547 -23.41 -0.34 -43.35
N PRO A 548 -24.65 -0.11 -43.85
CA PRO A 548 -25.53 -1.16 -44.35
C PRO A 548 -24.95 -1.86 -45.60
N ASP A 549 -24.14 -1.16 -46.40
CA ASP A 549 -23.48 -1.73 -47.57
C ASP A 549 -22.42 -2.77 -47.18
N ALA A 550 -21.65 -2.53 -46.11
CA ALA A 550 -20.68 -3.49 -45.59
C ALA A 550 -21.38 -4.71 -45.00
N ALA A 551 -22.48 -4.51 -44.28
CA ALA A 551 -23.30 -5.60 -43.75
C ALA A 551 -23.92 -6.46 -44.87
N TYR A 552 -24.43 -5.81 -45.93
CA TYR A 552 -24.98 -6.50 -47.11
C TYR A 552 -23.89 -7.25 -47.90
N ALA A 553 -22.69 -6.68 -48.01
CA ALA A 553 -21.54 -7.36 -48.61
C ALA A 553 -21.16 -8.63 -47.81
N ARG A 554 -21.15 -8.56 -46.48
CA ARG A 554 -20.89 -9.72 -45.61
C ARG A 554 -22.00 -10.78 -45.71
N LEU A 555 -23.27 -10.36 -45.82
CA LEU A 555 -24.40 -11.28 -46.07
C LEU A 555 -24.31 -11.94 -47.47
N LYS A 556 -23.87 -11.20 -48.48
CA LYS A 556 -23.64 -11.74 -49.83
C LYS A 556 -22.47 -12.72 -49.87
N GLU A 557 -21.42 -12.50 -49.08
CA GLU A 557 -20.36 -13.48 -48.83
C GLU A 557 -20.86 -14.70 -48.05
N MET A 558 -21.72 -14.50 -47.04
CA MET A 558 -22.36 -15.58 -46.28
C MET A 558 -23.17 -16.51 -47.21
N GLY A 559 -23.90 -15.92 -48.16
CA GLY A 559 -24.61 -16.65 -49.22
C GLY A 559 -23.70 -17.37 -50.22
N LYS A 560 -22.43 -17.00 -50.35
CA LYS A 560 -21.46 -17.68 -51.23
C LYS A 560 -20.70 -18.80 -50.53
N GLY A 561 -20.37 -18.64 -49.24
CA GLY A 561 -19.63 -19.63 -48.46
C GLY A 561 -20.45 -20.85 -48.03
N LEU A 562 -21.74 -20.66 -47.74
CA LEU A 562 -22.67 -21.76 -47.40
C LEU A 562 -23.23 -22.50 -48.62
N PHE A 563 -23.25 -21.86 -49.80
CA PHE A 563 -23.93 -22.39 -50.98
C PHE A 563 -23.01 -22.65 -52.18
N GLY A 564 -21.70 -22.48 -52.02
CA GLY A 564 -20.71 -22.78 -53.06
C GLY A 564 -20.83 -21.91 -54.32
N GLN A 565 -19.73 -21.82 -55.07
CA GLN A 565 -19.65 -21.03 -56.30
C GLN A 565 -20.50 -21.61 -57.47
N ASN A 566 -21.09 -22.79 -57.29
CA ASN A 566 -22.03 -23.38 -58.23
C ASN A 566 -23.45 -23.27 -57.66
N GLY A 567 -24.09 -22.13 -57.89
CA GLY A 567 -25.50 -21.88 -57.59
C GLY A 567 -26.45 -22.72 -58.45
N GLY A 568 -26.39 -24.05 -58.31
CA GLY A 568 -27.12 -25.01 -59.13
C GLY A 568 -28.34 -25.65 -58.47
N ASN A 569 -28.70 -25.30 -57.23
CA ASN A 569 -29.72 -26.07 -56.50
C ASN A 569 -30.88 -25.26 -55.89
N LEU A 570 -30.99 -23.95 -56.19
CA LEU A 570 -32.17 -23.18 -55.81
C LEU A 570 -33.33 -23.41 -56.79
N ASP A 571 -33.02 -23.61 -58.08
CA ASP A 571 -33.99 -23.82 -59.15
C ASP A 571 -34.66 -25.22 -59.06
N GLY A 572 -33.92 -26.22 -58.56
CA GLY A 572 -34.46 -27.56 -58.29
C GLY A 572 -35.38 -27.63 -57.07
N LEU A 573 -35.19 -26.75 -56.08
CA LEU A 573 -36.01 -26.72 -54.86
C LEU A 573 -37.30 -25.91 -55.07
N ILE A 574 -37.28 -24.91 -55.94
CA ILE A 574 -38.47 -24.15 -56.35
C ILE A 574 -39.33 -24.98 -57.32
N ASN A 575 -38.71 -25.76 -58.23
CA ASN A 575 -39.46 -26.69 -59.11
C ASN A 575 -40.03 -27.90 -58.37
N SER A 576 -39.40 -28.38 -57.29
CA SER A 576 -39.97 -29.48 -56.49
C SER A 576 -41.14 -29.03 -55.59
N LEU A 577 -41.17 -27.76 -55.19
CA LEU A 577 -42.35 -27.16 -54.54
C LEU A 577 -43.45 -26.77 -55.54
N GLY A 578 -43.10 -26.37 -56.76
CA GLY A 578 -44.03 -26.03 -57.84
C GLY A 578 -44.78 -27.24 -58.44
N GLY A 579 -44.23 -28.45 -58.29
CA GLY A 579 -44.83 -29.69 -58.79
C GLY A 579 -45.94 -30.29 -57.92
N LEU A 580 -46.23 -29.72 -56.74
CA LEU A 580 -47.27 -30.22 -55.83
C LEU A 580 -48.62 -29.49 -55.95
N ALA A 581 -48.75 -28.56 -56.90
CA ALA A 581 -49.95 -27.75 -57.09
C ALA A 581 -50.46 -27.85 -58.55
N GLY A 582 -50.91 -29.04 -58.97
CA GLY A 582 -51.52 -29.21 -60.29
C GLY A 582 -52.19 -30.55 -60.56
N GLY A 583 -53.52 -30.63 -60.26
CA GLY A 583 -54.50 -31.59 -60.82
C GLY A 583 -54.60 -32.96 -60.11
N GLN A 584 -55.77 -33.58 -59.86
CA GLN A 584 -57.06 -33.46 -60.54
C GLN A 584 -58.24 -34.09 -59.73
N SER A 585 -59.39 -33.41 -59.77
CA SER A 585 -60.82 -33.85 -59.79
C SER A 585 -61.47 -34.69 -58.67
N GLY A 586 -62.64 -34.19 -58.19
CA GLY A 586 -63.71 -35.04 -57.67
C GLY A 586 -64.88 -34.34 -56.92
N GLY A 587 -65.71 -33.55 -57.62
CA GLY A 587 -67.17 -33.37 -57.46
C GLY A 587 -67.85 -32.99 -56.12
N GLY A 588 -68.70 -31.94 -56.14
CA GLY A 588 -69.78 -31.78 -55.14
C GLY A 588 -70.32 -30.36 -54.89
N THR A 589 -71.19 -29.87 -55.78
CA THR A 589 -72.34 -28.94 -55.60
C THR A 589 -72.48 -28.02 -54.36
N GLY A 590 -72.70 -26.71 -54.61
CA GLY A 590 -73.87 -26.00 -54.03
C GLY A 590 -73.72 -24.68 -53.25
N ASN A 591 -73.61 -23.56 -53.99
CA ASN A 591 -74.27 -22.25 -53.78
C ASN A 591 -73.88 -21.22 -52.67
N SER A 592 -73.76 -19.98 -53.16
CA SER A 592 -74.04 -18.64 -52.57
C SER A 592 -73.15 -18.00 -51.51
N GLY A 593 -72.72 -16.75 -51.80
CA GLY A 593 -72.42 -15.73 -50.78
C GLY A 593 -71.21 -14.86 -51.09
N ALA A 594 -71.41 -13.55 -51.16
CA ALA A 594 -70.45 -12.57 -51.66
C ALA A 594 -69.50 -11.97 -50.60
N THR A 595 -68.52 -11.20 -51.12
CA THR A 595 -67.90 -9.97 -50.56
C THR A 595 -66.74 -10.01 -49.55
N SER A 596 -65.61 -9.46 -50.04
CA SER A 596 -64.69 -8.46 -49.44
C SER A 596 -63.54 -8.90 -48.50
N PRO A 597 -62.34 -8.26 -48.60
CA PRO A 597 -61.12 -8.63 -47.86
C PRO A 597 -60.91 -7.79 -46.59
N PRO A 598 -60.13 -8.25 -45.59
CA PRO A 598 -59.66 -7.35 -44.54
C PRO A 598 -58.13 -7.27 -44.48
N GLY A 599 -57.62 -6.08 -44.81
CA GLY A 599 -56.48 -5.50 -44.11
C GLY A 599 -57.02 -4.56 -43.02
N GLY A 600 -56.48 -4.65 -41.81
CA GLY A 600 -56.73 -3.69 -40.73
C GLY A 600 -57.03 -4.33 -39.38
N SER A 601 -56.02 -4.45 -38.52
CA SER A 601 -56.23 -4.65 -37.06
C SER A 601 -55.07 -4.17 -36.17
N LEU A 602 -54.05 -3.50 -36.71
CA LEU A 602 -52.92 -2.97 -35.93
C LEU A 602 -53.06 -1.49 -35.56
N GLY A 603 -53.95 -0.75 -36.21
CA GLY A 603 -54.22 0.66 -35.90
C GLY A 603 -55.14 0.88 -34.69
N GLU A 604 -56.05 -0.05 -34.42
CA GLU A 604 -57.02 0.09 -33.33
C GLU A 604 -56.48 -0.31 -31.95
N ALA A 605 -55.40 -1.10 -31.89
CA ALA A 605 -54.81 -1.54 -30.62
C ALA A 605 -53.95 -0.47 -29.94
N ILE A 606 -53.35 0.45 -30.71
CA ILE A 606 -52.44 1.47 -30.18
C ILE A 606 -53.20 2.72 -29.71
N GLY A 607 -54.35 3.02 -30.31
CA GLY A 607 -55.19 4.15 -29.92
C GLY A 607 -55.80 4.02 -28.51
N ASN A 608 -56.13 2.80 -28.08
CA ASN A 608 -56.81 2.58 -26.81
C ASN A 608 -55.89 2.57 -25.58
N LEU A 609 -54.58 2.41 -25.73
CA LEU A 609 -53.66 2.34 -24.58
C LEU A 609 -53.16 3.72 -24.12
N ILE A 610 -53.07 4.69 -25.04
CA ILE A 610 -52.58 6.04 -24.72
C ILE A 610 -53.65 6.87 -23.99
N GLN A 611 -54.93 6.51 -24.13
CA GLN A 611 -56.05 7.24 -23.53
C GLN A 611 -56.39 6.78 -22.09
N GLN A 612 -55.80 5.67 -21.61
CA GLN A 612 -56.12 5.09 -20.30
C GLN A 612 -55.09 5.43 -19.20
N GLY A 613 -54.00 6.14 -19.52
CA GLY A 613 -52.95 6.48 -18.56
C GLY A 613 -53.06 7.86 -17.89
N LEU A 614 -54.04 8.70 -18.25
CA LEU A 614 -54.01 10.14 -17.92
C LEU A 614 -55.21 10.69 -17.14
N GLN A 615 -56.10 9.86 -16.60
CA GLN A 615 -57.22 10.36 -15.77
C GLN A 615 -57.50 9.49 -14.54
N GLY A 616 -57.43 10.12 -13.36
CA GLY A 616 -57.83 9.58 -12.06
C GLY A 616 -56.62 9.25 -11.16
N THR A 617 -56.45 9.79 -9.95
CA THR A 617 -57.43 10.36 -9.02
C THR A 617 -56.66 11.07 -7.90
N GLY A 618 -57.19 12.18 -7.39
CA GLY A 618 -56.64 12.93 -6.26
C GLY A 618 -57.21 12.54 -4.88
N GLY A 619 -56.54 13.07 -3.84
CA GLY A 619 -56.95 13.13 -2.42
C GLY A 619 -56.58 11.90 -1.58
N GLY A 620 -55.96 11.94 -0.39
CA GLY A 620 -55.57 12.97 0.55
C GLY A 620 -55.70 12.40 1.98
N HIS A 621 -54.69 12.59 2.85
CA HIS A 621 -54.71 12.81 4.33
C HIS A 621 -53.50 12.23 5.11
N SER A 622 -52.58 13.15 5.44
CA SER A 622 -51.94 13.44 6.74
C SER A 622 -51.26 12.37 7.62
N ARG A 623 -49.94 12.52 7.80
CA ARG A 623 -49.33 12.78 9.13
C ARG A 623 -47.89 13.34 9.06
N ASN A 624 -47.67 14.40 9.85
CA ASN A 624 -46.45 15.17 10.18
C ASN A 624 -45.13 14.38 10.24
N ILE A 625 -43.99 15.01 9.88
CA ILE A 625 -42.90 15.54 10.76
C ILE A 625 -42.06 16.59 9.94
N PRO A 626 -41.13 17.40 10.49
CA PRO A 626 -41.13 18.86 10.38
C PRO A 626 -40.12 19.45 9.37
N ASN A 627 -40.41 20.67 8.95
CA ASN A 627 -39.63 21.50 8.05
C ASN A 627 -38.48 22.21 8.80
N SER A 628 -37.23 21.97 8.39
CA SER A 628 -36.08 22.83 8.72
C SER A 628 -35.50 23.40 7.44
N THR A 629 -35.76 24.70 7.25
CA THR A 629 -35.26 25.59 6.21
C THR A 629 -33.72 25.57 6.16
N PRO A 630 -33.07 25.54 4.98
CA PRO A 630 -31.67 25.88 4.88
C PRO A 630 -31.49 27.41 4.97
N PRO A 631 -30.58 27.95 5.78
CA PRO A 631 -30.31 29.38 5.84
C PRO A 631 -29.58 29.85 4.57
N GLN A 632 -30.07 30.95 4.00
CA GLN A 632 -29.35 31.79 3.05
C GLN A 632 -28.01 32.21 3.66
N ALA A 633 -26.92 31.86 2.98
CA ALA A 633 -25.61 32.42 3.28
C ALA A 633 -25.56 33.88 2.81
N ASN A 634 -25.51 34.79 3.79
CA ASN A 634 -25.18 36.20 3.57
C ASN A 634 -23.81 36.31 2.91
N ALA A 635 -23.77 37.03 1.79
CA ALA A 635 -22.55 37.55 1.21
C ALA A 635 -21.92 38.60 2.15
N PRO A 636 -20.59 38.58 2.39
CA PRO A 636 -19.92 39.66 3.10
C PRO A 636 -19.92 40.96 2.27
N PRO A 637 -20.09 42.14 2.90
CA PRO A 637 -20.02 43.40 2.19
C PRO A 637 -18.59 43.73 1.72
N ALA A 638 -18.52 44.39 0.57
CA ALA A 638 -17.32 44.91 -0.05
C ALA A 638 -16.49 45.77 0.91
N GLN A 639 -15.22 45.43 1.05
CA GLN A 639 -14.22 46.30 1.67
C GLN A 639 -13.87 47.42 0.70
N THR A 640 -14.16 48.63 1.14
CA THR A 640 -13.73 49.89 0.55
C THR A 640 -12.25 50.14 0.85
N ASP A 641 -11.45 50.29 -0.21
CA ASP A 641 -10.07 50.81 -0.15
C ASP A 641 -10.02 52.26 0.39
N PRO A 642 -9.01 52.61 1.20
CA PRO A 642 -8.55 53.98 1.37
C PRO A 642 -7.33 54.32 0.47
N PRO A 643 -7.11 55.61 0.15
CA PRO A 643 -6.25 56.08 -0.95
C PRO A 643 -4.73 56.08 -0.63
N PRO A 644 -3.85 56.29 -1.63
CA PRO A 644 -2.41 56.11 -1.48
C PRO A 644 -1.75 57.36 -0.89
N THR A 645 -0.81 57.15 0.03
CA THR A 645 0.23 58.14 0.38
C THR A 645 1.56 57.66 -0.17
N GLY A 646 2.15 58.50 -1.02
CA GLY A 646 3.43 58.23 -1.66
C GLY A 646 4.65 58.57 -0.81
N GLN A 647 5.78 58.21 -1.43
CA GLN A 647 7.15 58.74 -1.25
C GLN A 647 7.83 58.44 0.10
N ASP A 648 8.85 57.58 0.10
CA ASP A 648 10.22 58.04 -0.21
C ASP A 648 11.18 56.86 -0.52
N ASN A 649 12.21 57.24 -1.26
CA ASN A 649 13.24 56.51 -2.01
C ASN A 649 14.10 55.49 -1.24
N ARG A 650 14.56 54.46 -1.98
CA ARG A 650 15.95 54.24 -2.45
C ARG A 650 16.01 52.89 -3.19
N GLN A 651 16.22 52.91 -4.52
CA GLN A 651 17.48 52.50 -5.19
C GLN A 651 17.82 51.03 -4.88
N ASP A 652 17.70 50.09 -5.82
CA ASP A 652 18.61 49.96 -6.97
C ASP A 652 17.99 49.41 -8.26
N HIS A 653 18.47 49.94 -9.38
CA HIS A 653 18.29 49.48 -10.76
C HIS A 653 19.25 48.33 -11.11
N HIS A 654 18.78 47.40 -11.95
CA HIS A 654 19.42 46.75 -13.12
C HIS A 654 18.81 45.33 -13.24
N ASP A 655 17.75 45.11 -14.00
CA ASP A 655 17.62 45.13 -15.47
C ASP A 655 18.37 44.01 -16.20
N SER A 656 17.64 43.40 -17.13
CA SER A 656 18.04 42.52 -18.24
C SER A 656 18.48 41.05 -17.99
N GLN A 657 17.65 40.18 -18.57
CA GLN A 657 17.82 38.79 -18.99
C GLN A 657 19.03 38.58 -19.94
N PRO A 658 19.10 37.51 -20.73
CA PRO A 658 19.65 36.17 -20.50
C PRO A 658 20.96 36.00 -21.31
N MET A 659 22.13 36.17 -20.69
CA MET A 659 23.44 35.99 -21.37
C MET A 659 24.10 34.64 -21.03
N ASN A 660 23.56 33.88 -20.07
CA ASN A 660 24.15 32.60 -19.64
C ASN A 660 23.81 31.40 -20.53
N ASP A 661 22.81 31.53 -21.43
CA ASP A 661 22.46 30.47 -22.38
C ASP A 661 23.32 30.52 -23.67
N VAL A 662 24.03 31.62 -23.93
CA VAL A 662 24.92 31.75 -25.11
C VAL A 662 26.34 31.27 -24.81
N LEU A 663 26.77 31.25 -23.54
CA LEU A 663 28.14 30.86 -23.15
C LEU A 663 28.32 29.36 -22.88
N LYS A 664 27.24 28.60 -22.61
CA LYS A 664 27.34 27.13 -22.46
C LYS A 664 27.29 26.36 -23.78
N GLN A 665 26.93 27.01 -24.88
CA GLN A 665 26.95 26.42 -26.23
C GLN A 665 28.29 26.60 -26.96
N LEU A 666 29.22 27.39 -26.41
CA LEU A 666 30.51 27.71 -27.04
C LEU A 666 31.73 27.03 -26.40
N PHE A 667 31.59 26.40 -25.24
CA PHE A 667 32.69 25.66 -24.60
C PHE A 667 32.22 24.30 -24.09
N GLY A 668 31.94 23.40 -25.03
CA GLY A 668 31.77 21.98 -24.75
C GLY A 668 33.12 21.31 -24.49
N ARG A 669 33.28 20.76 -23.28
CA ARG A 669 33.92 19.46 -23.02
C ARG A 669 33.27 18.84 -21.80
#